data_AF-A0AAE0AHG3-F1
#
_entry.id   AF-A0AAE0AHG3-F1
#
_cell.length_a   1.000
_cell.length_b   1.000
_cell.length_c   1.000
_cell.angle_alpha   90.00
_cell.angle_beta   90.00
_cell.angle_gamma   90.00
#
_symmetry.space_group_name_H-M   'P 1'
#
loop_
_entity.id
_entity.type
_entity.pdbx_description
1 polymer ?
#
loop_
_entity_poly.entity_id
_entity_poly.type
_entity_poly.pdbx_seq_one_letter_code
_entity_poly.pdbx_strand_id
1 'polypeptide(L)'
;MGLSTEMSLRLVVAQLLLLMVANAALIAKPGCRKECGELDSIPYPFGTEAGCYLNETFLINCSTRYSPPRPFLRKSNILVTNITMEGRLQVQSLVSKDCYRKNNKTPANFRIGQFSISETQNKFTVIGCNSYGYIRGKIGEKNYSAGCISSCERPEDVTDGSCSGFGCCQIDIPEGLKRIRVEANSFKSGQNVSQFNPCSYAFVIEASQFNFSSSNLSSTIAKRVPTAVDWAITGQGNCTEAKNNQSYACKENAVCYEPADHSAGGYLCKCQDGYQGNPYLSNGCKDNIDECKLGIAQCHDHADCVDIEGSYRCECSKGYNGDGKQDGKGCIPNQLSMTMIVLGVGLGFVMLLVVSSWIYIMFKKRRLIKLKEKFFQQNGGFLLQQQLSKRSGTCDTARIFNVEELKNATNNFDEKRIIGRGGYGTVYKGFLIDNNPVAIKKSKIVDQSQIEQFINEVTVLSQINHRNVVKLLGCCLETEVPLLVYEYVTNGTLFEHIHNNDNAPTIPWETRLRIAAETAGVLSYLHSGAATPIIHRDVKSSNILLDDNFTAKVSDFGASKLVPMDVTQLSTMVQGTLGYLDPEYLHTSQLTEKSDVYSFGVVLVELMTGKKVVSFDRPEEERSLVRHFLFSLKGGSVFEILENGTVNDDNKDEMREVAELARRCLRVKGEERPTMKEVAMELEGLRRMNKHLWDNVEVNIEETEHLLSETSYACNYGDVSNSTAAYNSMKDHALVSFDGGHTMTLFEPSTTQKWQE
;
A
#
# COMPACT_ATOMS: atom_id res chain seq x y z
N MET A 1 64.45 2.82 -19.00
CA MET A 1 63.57 3.74 -18.23
C MET A 1 62.57 3.03 -17.30
N GLY A 2 62.51 1.69 -17.21
CA GLY A 2 61.56 0.98 -16.35
C GLY A 2 62.03 0.57 -14.94
N LEU A 3 63.33 0.66 -14.62
CA LEU A 3 63.85 0.25 -13.30
C LEU A 3 63.78 1.33 -12.21
N SER A 4 63.67 2.61 -12.58
CA SER A 4 63.67 3.71 -11.59
C SER A 4 62.33 3.85 -10.88
N THR A 5 61.23 3.55 -11.56
CA THR A 5 59.87 3.73 -11.03
C THR A 5 59.47 2.62 -10.07
N GLU A 6 59.88 1.37 -10.30
CA GLU A 6 59.67 0.28 -9.34
C GLU A 6 60.50 0.46 -8.06
N MET A 7 61.72 0.99 -8.17
CA MET A 7 62.58 1.23 -7.00
C MET A 7 62.06 2.39 -6.15
N SER A 8 61.54 3.45 -6.77
CA SER A 8 60.86 4.55 -6.08
C SER A 8 59.54 4.11 -5.43
N LEU A 9 58.74 3.26 -6.09
CA LEU A 9 57.51 2.73 -5.52
C LEU A 9 57.78 1.80 -4.32
N ARG A 10 58.82 0.95 -4.39
CA ARG A 10 59.24 0.13 -3.25
C ARG A 10 59.85 0.95 -2.12
N LEU A 11 60.54 2.06 -2.41
CA LEU A 11 61.03 2.98 -1.37
C LEU A 11 59.88 3.72 -0.68
N VAL A 12 58.88 4.18 -1.44
CA VAL A 12 57.69 4.86 -0.90
C VAL A 12 56.81 3.89 -0.11
N VAL A 13 56.63 2.65 -0.58
CA VAL A 13 55.92 1.60 0.16
C VAL A 13 56.70 1.18 1.40
N ALA A 14 58.04 1.10 1.35
CA ALA A 14 58.87 0.82 2.52
C ALA A 14 58.88 2.00 3.51
N GLN A 15 58.86 3.25 3.05
CA GLN A 15 58.73 4.46 3.88
C GLN A 15 57.34 4.58 4.51
N LEU A 16 56.27 4.24 3.77
CA LEU A 16 54.91 4.11 4.29
C LEU A 16 54.79 2.97 5.30
N LEU A 17 55.45 1.83 5.07
CA LEU A 17 55.54 0.73 6.03
C LEU A 17 56.36 1.11 7.26
N LEU A 18 57.43 1.90 7.11
CA LEU A 18 58.24 2.43 8.23
C LEU A 18 57.47 3.49 9.04
N LEU A 19 56.62 4.31 8.39
CA LEU A 19 55.71 5.25 9.05
C LEU A 19 54.56 4.51 9.78
N MET A 20 54.06 3.41 9.22
CA MET A 20 53.08 2.54 9.89
C MET A 20 53.67 1.84 11.11
N VAL A 21 54.95 1.49 11.09
CA VAL A 21 55.66 0.89 12.23
C VAL A 21 56.03 1.93 13.31
N ALA A 22 56.24 3.21 12.93
CA ALA A 22 56.54 4.29 13.87
C ALA A 22 55.32 4.72 14.71
N ASN A 23 54.10 4.72 14.14
CA ASN A 23 52.88 5.07 14.87
C ASN A 23 52.40 3.98 15.86
N ALA A 24 52.95 2.76 15.79
CA ALA A 24 52.62 1.68 16.73
C ALA A 24 53.25 1.88 18.13
N ALA A 25 54.15 2.86 18.31
CA ALA A 25 54.92 3.03 19.54
C ALA A 25 54.16 3.69 20.72
N LEU A 26 53.03 4.37 20.46
CA LEU A 26 52.37 5.24 21.45
C LEU A 26 50.89 4.91 21.74
N ILE A 27 50.45 3.72 21.35
CA ILE A 27 49.03 3.35 21.44
C ILE A 27 48.75 2.41 22.64
N ALA A 28 49.69 1.58 23.06
CA ALA A 28 49.56 0.78 24.29
C ALA A 28 50.02 1.57 25.53
N LYS A 29 49.49 1.23 26.72
CA LYS A 29 49.97 1.84 27.96
C LYS A 29 51.45 1.48 28.20
N PRO A 30 52.32 2.44 28.58
CA PRO A 30 53.75 2.18 28.77
C PRO A 30 54.00 1.04 29.77
N GLY A 31 54.92 0.13 29.43
CA GLY A 31 55.24 -1.06 30.23
C GLY A 31 54.27 -2.23 30.06
N CYS A 32 53.24 -2.10 29.21
CA CYS A 32 52.26 -3.15 28.94
C CYS A 32 52.53 -3.85 27.61
N ARG A 33 52.12 -5.12 27.54
CA ARG A 33 52.19 -5.92 26.31
C ARG A 33 51.25 -5.34 25.24
N LYS A 34 51.81 -5.08 24.05
CA LYS A 34 51.14 -4.43 22.91
C LYS A 34 50.52 -5.37 21.88
N GLU A 35 50.85 -6.65 21.91
CA GLU A 35 50.43 -7.65 20.89
C GLU A 35 50.03 -8.96 21.54
N CYS A 36 49.13 -9.72 20.90
CA CYS A 36 48.76 -11.07 21.33
C CYS A 36 48.43 -11.96 20.13
N GLY A 37 49.38 -12.82 19.75
CA GLY A 37 49.20 -13.73 18.61
C GLY A 37 49.14 -12.97 17.30
N GLU A 38 48.02 -13.12 16.58
CA GLU A 38 47.74 -12.41 15.32
C GLU A 38 47.18 -10.99 15.54
N LEU A 39 46.96 -10.57 16.79
CA LEU A 39 46.55 -9.21 17.12
C LEU A 39 47.78 -8.36 17.39
N ASP A 40 48.21 -7.62 16.36
CA ASP A 40 49.48 -6.87 16.32
C ASP A 40 49.44 -5.55 17.12
N SER A 41 48.25 -5.08 17.51
CA SER A 41 48.09 -3.83 18.27
C SER A 41 46.93 -3.93 19.28
N ILE A 42 47.26 -3.76 20.56
CA ILE A 42 46.33 -3.68 21.68
C ILE A 42 46.39 -2.26 22.26
N PRO A 43 45.49 -1.36 21.83
CA PRO A 43 45.47 0.01 22.31
C PRO A 43 44.91 0.12 23.73
N TYR A 44 45.46 1.02 24.54
CA TYR A 44 44.75 1.47 25.75
C TYR A 44 43.47 2.23 25.32
N PRO A 45 42.27 1.96 25.87
CA PRO A 45 41.98 1.42 27.20
C PRO A 45 41.99 -0.11 27.32
N PHE A 46 42.22 -0.85 26.23
CA PHE A 46 42.41 -2.31 26.27
C PHE A 46 43.80 -2.70 26.75
N GLY A 47 43.89 -3.88 27.36
CA GLY A 47 45.15 -4.40 27.89
C GLY A 47 45.04 -5.84 28.35
N THR A 48 46.17 -6.49 28.52
CA THR A 48 46.25 -7.94 28.79
C THR A 48 46.48 -8.30 30.26
N GLU A 49 46.96 -7.34 31.06
CA GLU A 49 47.41 -7.54 32.44
C GLU A 49 46.81 -6.49 33.37
N ALA A 50 46.77 -6.79 34.67
CA ALA A 50 46.24 -5.86 35.67
C ALA A 50 47.04 -4.55 35.66
N GLY A 51 46.33 -3.41 35.62
CA GLY A 51 46.94 -2.09 35.47
C GLY A 51 47.22 -1.67 34.03
N CYS A 52 47.05 -2.56 33.04
CA CYS A 52 47.23 -2.28 31.61
C CYS A 52 45.94 -2.04 30.84
N TYR A 53 44.78 -2.27 31.43
CA TYR A 53 43.46 -1.94 30.90
C TYR A 53 42.74 -0.95 31.82
N LEU A 54 41.78 -0.19 31.29
CA LEU A 54 41.05 0.83 32.05
C LEU A 54 40.20 0.22 33.17
N ASN A 55 39.47 -0.85 32.86
CA ASN A 55 38.70 -1.65 33.81
C ASN A 55 38.45 -3.06 33.23
N GLU A 56 37.86 -3.97 34.01
CA GLU A 56 37.61 -5.37 33.63
C GLU A 56 36.77 -5.58 32.34
N THR A 57 36.11 -4.54 31.83
CA THR A 57 35.41 -4.59 30.53
C THR A 57 36.40 -4.59 29.36
N PHE A 58 37.55 -3.91 29.51
CA PHE A 58 38.58 -3.72 28.48
C PHE A 58 39.73 -4.75 28.55
N LEU A 59 39.61 -5.77 29.41
CA LEU A 59 40.59 -6.85 29.49
C LEU A 59 40.59 -7.68 28.19
N ILE A 60 41.77 -7.89 27.62
CA ILE A 60 42.05 -8.86 26.55
C ILE A 60 42.85 -10.02 27.15
N ASN A 61 42.19 -11.16 27.38
CA ASN A 61 42.85 -12.34 27.89
C ASN A 61 43.66 -13.04 26.80
N CYS A 62 44.98 -12.86 26.84
CA CYS A 62 45.91 -13.49 25.91
C CYS A 62 46.21 -14.94 26.34
N SER A 63 45.50 -15.91 25.77
CA SER A 63 45.65 -17.31 26.17
C SER A 63 46.84 -17.96 25.47
N THR A 64 47.83 -18.39 26.26
CA THR A 64 49.01 -19.16 25.82
C THR A 64 48.74 -20.65 25.62
N ARG A 65 47.49 -21.10 25.79
CA ARG A 65 47.08 -22.49 25.50
C ARG A 65 47.14 -22.83 24.01
N TYR A 66 47.24 -21.82 23.16
CA TYR A 66 47.34 -21.94 21.71
C TYR A 66 48.70 -21.41 21.25
N SER A 67 49.20 -21.94 20.13
CA SER A 67 50.42 -21.46 19.47
C SER A 67 50.08 -21.10 18.02
N PRO A 68 50.12 -19.81 17.63
CA PRO A 68 50.38 -18.63 18.46
C PRO A 68 49.28 -18.38 19.52
N PRO A 69 49.57 -17.60 20.59
CA PRO A 69 48.59 -17.23 21.62
C PRO A 69 47.34 -16.59 21.03
N ARG A 70 46.17 -16.72 21.69
CA ARG A 70 44.90 -16.18 21.17
C ARG A 70 44.30 -15.11 22.08
N PRO A 71 43.90 -13.94 21.55
CA PRO A 71 43.30 -12.86 22.32
C PRO A 71 41.79 -13.07 22.51
N PHE A 72 41.34 -13.27 23.75
CA PHE A 72 39.93 -13.39 24.08
C PHE A 72 39.41 -12.15 24.81
N LEU A 73 38.20 -11.70 24.46
CA LEU A 73 37.58 -10.58 25.16
C LEU A 73 37.24 -11.00 26.60
N ARG A 74 37.82 -10.33 27.59
CA ARG A 74 37.64 -10.59 29.03
C ARG A 74 37.89 -12.08 29.37
N LYS A 75 37.07 -12.65 30.25
CA LYS A 75 37.07 -14.09 30.58
C LYS A 75 36.05 -14.87 29.72
N SER A 76 35.93 -14.53 28.43
CA SER A 76 34.99 -15.17 27.50
C SER A 76 35.71 -16.09 26.49
N ASN A 77 34.94 -16.68 25.57
CA ASN A 77 35.42 -17.46 24.43
C ASN A 77 35.33 -16.70 23.09
N ILE A 78 35.20 -15.37 23.15
CA ILE A 78 35.09 -14.46 22.00
C ILE A 78 36.49 -14.05 21.59
N LEU A 79 36.92 -14.47 20.39
CA LEU A 79 38.22 -14.09 19.83
C LEU A 79 38.15 -12.66 19.30
N VAL A 80 39.16 -11.86 19.59
CA VAL A 80 39.29 -10.48 19.09
C VAL A 80 40.28 -10.49 17.92
N THR A 81 39.91 -9.89 16.79
CA THR A 81 40.76 -9.86 15.59
C THR A 81 41.30 -8.47 15.30
N ASN A 82 40.59 -7.42 15.67
CA ASN A 82 41.04 -6.04 15.47
C ASN A 82 40.39 -5.11 16.50
N ILE A 83 41.12 -4.06 16.90
CA ILE A 83 40.67 -3.02 17.83
C ILE A 83 41.01 -1.67 17.21
N THR A 84 40.02 -0.80 17.02
CA THR A 84 40.22 0.55 16.50
C THR A 84 39.89 1.61 17.55
N MET A 85 40.53 2.79 17.43
CA MET A 85 40.38 3.90 18.39
C MET A 85 39.08 4.69 18.19
N GLU A 86 38.43 4.53 17.04
CA GLU A 86 37.15 5.13 16.69
C GLU A 86 35.96 4.40 17.34
N GLY A 87 36.22 3.46 18.25
CA GLY A 87 35.18 2.74 18.98
C GLY A 87 34.71 1.45 18.32
N ARG A 88 35.50 0.84 17.42
CA ARG A 88 35.16 -0.43 16.77
C ARG A 88 36.03 -1.57 17.26
N LEU A 89 35.41 -2.74 17.43
CA LEU A 89 36.02 -3.97 17.86
C LEU A 89 35.55 -5.09 16.92
N GLN A 90 36.46 -5.70 16.17
CA GLN A 90 36.14 -6.88 15.36
C GLN A 90 36.40 -8.15 16.17
N VAL A 91 35.41 -9.03 16.20
CA VAL A 91 35.42 -10.26 16.97
C VAL A 91 34.88 -11.43 16.18
N GLN A 92 35.16 -12.65 16.62
CA GLN A 92 34.61 -13.86 16.01
C GLN A 92 33.45 -14.44 16.83
N SER A 93 32.23 -14.27 16.33
CA SER A 93 31.02 -14.85 16.93
C SER A 93 30.81 -16.29 16.46
N LEU A 94 30.05 -17.09 17.24
CA LEU A 94 29.77 -18.49 16.92
C LEU A 94 28.61 -18.60 15.93
N VAL A 95 28.71 -19.57 15.03
CA VAL A 95 27.64 -19.93 14.11
C VAL A 95 26.69 -20.93 14.75
N SER A 96 25.39 -20.64 14.73
CA SER A 96 24.36 -21.63 15.09
C SER A 96 24.10 -22.54 13.90
N LYS A 97 23.89 -23.84 14.15
CA LYS A 97 23.52 -24.80 13.12
C LYS A 97 22.47 -25.79 13.61
N ASP A 98 21.70 -26.29 12.67
CA ASP A 98 20.75 -27.38 12.84
C ASP A 98 20.89 -28.32 11.64
N CYS A 99 21.10 -29.62 11.87
CA CYS A 99 21.40 -30.58 10.81
C CYS A 99 20.42 -31.74 10.82
N TYR A 100 19.81 -32.02 9.66
CA TYR A 100 18.76 -33.02 9.49
C TYR A 100 19.15 -34.43 9.97
N ARG A 101 20.37 -34.87 9.64
CA ARG A 101 20.79 -36.28 9.88
C ARG A 101 21.31 -36.58 11.28
N LYS A 102 21.79 -35.58 12.03
CA LYS A 102 22.56 -35.81 13.27
C LYS A 102 21.89 -35.29 14.55
N ASN A 103 20.67 -34.75 14.48
CA ASN A 103 20.00 -34.07 15.61
C ASN A 103 20.99 -33.17 16.41
N ASN A 104 21.92 -32.53 15.71
CA ASN A 104 23.03 -31.79 16.30
C ASN A 104 22.75 -30.31 16.16
N LYS A 105 21.82 -29.82 16.98
CA LYS A 105 21.49 -28.40 17.07
C LYS A 105 22.44 -27.74 18.05
N THR A 106 23.18 -26.74 17.58
CA THR A 106 24.05 -25.93 18.44
C THR A 106 23.58 -24.48 18.44
N PRO A 107 22.93 -24.00 19.52
CA PRO A 107 22.62 -22.59 19.66
C PRO A 107 23.92 -21.79 19.82
N ALA A 108 23.97 -20.59 19.26
CA ALA A 108 25.09 -19.67 19.43
C ALA A 108 24.70 -18.57 20.43
N ASN A 109 25.29 -18.59 21.62
CA ASN A 109 25.12 -17.52 22.59
C ASN A 109 26.30 -16.55 22.46
N PHE A 110 26.00 -15.26 22.39
CA PHE A 110 27.00 -14.23 22.22
C PHE A 110 26.73 -13.07 23.17
N ARG A 111 27.65 -12.87 24.13
CA ARG A 111 27.52 -11.89 25.20
C ARG A 111 28.78 -11.04 25.24
N ILE A 112 28.65 -9.78 24.82
CA ILE A 112 29.80 -8.87 24.66
C ILE A 112 29.89 -7.89 25.85
N GLY A 113 28.95 -7.99 26.80
CA GLY A 113 29.03 -7.27 28.08
C GLY A 113 28.42 -5.88 27.99
N GLN A 114 29.24 -4.84 28.15
CA GLN A 114 28.80 -3.44 28.10
C GLN A 114 28.81 -2.86 26.68
N PHE A 115 29.50 -3.52 25.74
CA PHE A 115 29.54 -3.15 24.32
C PHE A 115 28.27 -3.61 23.59
N SER A 116 28.01 -3.03 22.42
CA SER A 116 26.86 -3.34 21.55
C SER A 116 27.31 -3.96 20.23
N ILE A 117 26.44 -4.76 19.62
CA ILE A 117 26.62 -5.19 18.24
C ILE A 117 26.37 -3.98 17.34
N SER A 118 27.25 -3.77 16.36
CA SER A 118 27.10 -2.65 15.42
C SER A 118 25.92 -2.91 14.48
N GLU A 119 24.94 -2.00 14.48
CA GLU A 119 23.75 -2.11 13.61
C GLU A 119 24.07 -1.79 12.15
N THR A 120 25.00 -0.88 11.90
CA THR A 120 25.34 -0.41 10.55
C THR A 120 26.25 -1.36 9.80
N GLN A 121 27.07 -2.13 10.52
CA GLN A 121 28.09 -3.00 9.93
C GLN A 121 27.69 -4.48 9.90
N ASN A 122 26.72 -4.93 10.69
CA ASN A 122 26.36 -6.34 10.75
C ASN A 122 24.96 -6.64 10.22
N LYS A 123 24.80 -7.86 9.69
CA LYS A 123 23.50 -8.44 9.35
C LYS A 123 23.27 -9.76 10.06
N PHE A 124 22.03 -10.01 10.46
CA PHE A 124 21.61 -11.35 10.87
C PHE A 124 21.32 -12.16 9.61
N THR A 125 22.01 -13.30 9.44
CA THR A 125 21.96 -14.12 8.23
C THR A 125 21.53 -15.53 8.57
N VAL A 126 20.60 -16.08 7.78
CA VAL A 126 20.16 -17.48 7.81
C VAL A 126 20.45 -18.11 6.46
N ILE A 127 21.09 -19.29 6.46
CA ILE A 127 21.43 -20.05 5.25
C ILE A 127 20.84 -21.45 5.37
N GLY A 128 20.17 -21.88 4.31
CA GLY A 128 19.58 -23.21 4.19
C GLY A 128 18.23 -23.17 3.48
N CYS A 129 17.80 -24.32 2.98
CA CYS A 129 16.45 -24.50 2.44
C CYS A 129 15.54 -25.05 3.52
N ASN A 130 14.26 -24.66 3.51
CA ASN A 130 13.30 -25.01 4.57
C ASN A 130 13.86 -24.70 5.96
N SER A 131 14.50 -23.55 6.07
CA SER A 131 15.30 -23.14 7.21
C SER A 131 14.79 -21.83 7.78
N TYR A 132 14.82 -21.67 9.09
CA TYR A 132 14.51 -20.42 9.74
C TYR A 132 15.43 -20.20 10.94
N GLY A 133 15.79 -18.95 11.16
CA GLY A 133 16.64 -18.55 12.26
C GLY A 133 15.99 -17.48 13.13
N TYR A 134 16.31 -17.49 14.42
CA TYR A 134 15.96 -16.41 15.33
C TYR A 134 17.20 -15.80 15.97
N ILE A 135 17.17 -14.48 16.07
CA ILE A 135 18.04 -13.71 16.95
C ILE A 135 17.19 -13.19 18.12
N ARG A 136 17.60 -13.52 19.34
CA ARG A 136 16.94 -13.09 20.58
C ARG A 136 17.91 -12.30 21.43
N GLY A 137 17.46 -11.20 22.01
CA GLY A 137 18.27 -10.36 22.87
C GLY A 137 17.44 -9.47 23.78
N LYS A 138 18.08 -8.46 24.34
CA LYS A 138 17.42 -7.39 25.10
C LYS A 138 17.92 -6.03 24.64
N ILE A 139 16.99 -5.09 24.49
CA ILE A 139 17.27 -3.67 24.23
C ILE A 139 16.74 -2.91 25.45
N GLY A 140 17.64 -2.39 26.28
CA GLY A 140 17.29 -1.96 27.64
C GLY A 140 16.64 -3.11 28.43
N GLU A 141 15.45 -2.86 28.97
CA GLU A 141 14.66 -3.87 29.71
C GLU A 141 13.73 -4.71 28.81
N LYS A 142 13.55 -4.34 27.53
CA LYS A 142 12.62 -5.02 26.62
C LYS A 142 13.27 -6.25 25.98
N ASN A 143 12.53 -7.35 25.93
CA ASN A 143 12.93 -8.54 25.17
C ASN A 143 12.80 -8.23 23.66
N TYR A 144 13.86 -8.53 22.92
CA TYR A 144 13.90 -8.43 21.47
C TYR A 144 13.98 -9.82 20.86
N SER A 145 13.20 -10.06 19.82
CA SER A 145 13.28 -11.27 19.00
C SER A 145 12.96 -10.90 17.56
N ALA A 146 13.85 -11.26 16.64
CA ALA A 146 13.58 -11.21 15.22
C ALA A 146 13.96 -12.53 14.57
N GLY A 147 13.39 -12.81 13.42
CA GLY A 147 13.63 -14.04 12.70
C GLY A 147 13.47 -13.85 11.22
N CYS A 148 14.01 -14.82 10.49
CA CYS A 148 14.14 -14.78 9.06
C CYS A 148 14.08 -16.22 8.55
N ILE A 149 13.39 -16.41 7.42
CA ILE A 149 13.04 -17.71 6.85
C ILE A 149 13.58 -17.80 5.44
N SER A 150 14.05 -18.99 5.07
CA SER A 150 14.47 -19.29 3.71
C SER A 150 13.92 -20.64 3.24
N SER A 151 13.43 -20.67 2.00
CA SER A 151 12.79 -21.82 1.37
C SER A 151 13.39 -22.08 -0.02
N CYS A 152 13.57 -23.35 -0.37
CA CYS A 152 13.95 -23.81 -1.70
C CYS A 152 13.68 -25.32 -1.78
N GLU A 153 13.37 -25.81 -2.99
CA GLU A 153 13.13 -27.23 -3.25
C GLU A 153 14.29 -27.86 -4.00
N ARG A 154 14.93 -27.09 -4.88
CA ARG A 154 16.04 -27.54 -5.74
C ARG A 154 17.23 -26.57 -5.67
N PRO A 155 18.45 -27.02 -5.99
CA PRO A 155 19.63 -26.14 -6.05
C PRO A 155 19.47 -24.99 -7.04
N GLU A 156 18.72 -25.18 -8.12
CA GLU A 156 18.53 -24.18 -9.17
C GLU A 156 17.63 -23.01 -8.76
N ASP A 157 16.87 -23.14 -7.66
CA ASP A 157 16.01 -22.08 -7.12
C ASP A 157 16.83 -20.94 -6.49
N VAL A 158 18.14 -21.16 -6.30
CA VAL A 158 19.02 -20.32 -5.50
C VAL A 158 19.93 -19.50 -6.41
N THR A 159 20.00 -18.20 -6.18
CA THR A 159 20.82 -17.27 -6.97
C THR A 159 22.01 -16.77 -6.14
N ASP A 160 23.23 -16.94 -6.66
CA ASP A 160 24.45 -16.42 -6.05
C ASP A 160 24.37 -14.88 -5.92
N GLY A 161 24.82 -14.36 -4.77
CA GLY A 161 24.72 -12.94 -4.42
C GLY A 161 23.35 -12.47 -3.92
N SER A 162 22.31 -13.30 -4.00
CA SER A 162 20.95 -12.96 -3.54
C SER A 162 20.65 -13.58 -2.17
N CYS A 163 20.10 -12.77 -1.25
CA CYS A 163 19.71 -13.22 0.09
C CYS A 163 18.29 -12.76 0.45
N SER A 164 17.34 -13.06 -0.44
CA SER A 164 15.96 -12.56 -0.40
C SER A 164 14.92 -13.58 0.07
N GLY A 165 15.34 -14.71 0.64
CA GLY A 165 14.44 -15.78 1.10
C GLY A 165 14.63 -17.12 0.38
N PHE A 166 15.45 -17.22 -0.66
CA PHE A 166 15.73 -18.47 -1.38
C PHE A 166 17.17 -18.92 -1.12
N GLY A 167 17.36 -20.00 -0.35
CA GLY A 167 18.65 -20.48 0.16
C GLY A 167 19.35 -19.59 1.19
N CYS A 168 19.09 -18.29 1.18
CA CYS A 168 19.62 -17.29 2.10
C CYS A 168 18.55 -16.25 2.46
N CYS A 169 18.52 -15.81 3.70
CA CYS A 169 17.75 -14.66 4.15
C CYS A 169 18.56 -13.81 5.13
N GLN A 170 18.46 -12.48 4.99
CA GLN A 170 19.15 -11.48 5.80
C GLN A 170 18.18 -10.43 6.35
N ILE A 171 18.42 -10.00 7.58
CA ILE A 171 17.71 -8.86 8.18
C ILE A 171 18.71 -7.96 8.91
N ASP A 172 18.34 -6.69 9.02
CA ASP A 172 19.09 -5.69 9.77
C ASP A 172 18.93 -5.91 11.28
N ILE A 173 19.93 -5.48 12.04
CA ILE A 173 20.01 -5.62 13.50
C ILE A 173 19.70 -4.26 14.11
N PRO A 174 18.83 -4.15 15.13
CA PRO A 174 18.52 -2.88 15.75
C PRO A 174 19.63 -2.41 16.71
N GLU A 175 19.65 -1.10 16.92
CA GLU A 175 20.42 -0.41 17.93
C GLU A 175 20.32 -1.05 19.34
N GLY A 176 21.48 -1.12 20.02
CA GLY A 176 21.56 -1.31 21.46
C GLY A 176 21.59 -2.77 21.93
N LEU A 177 21.72 -3.73 21.02
CA LEU A 177 21.82 -5.16 21.37
C LEU A 177 23.19 -5.52 21.97
N LYS A 178 23.23 -5.81 23.28
CA LYS A 178 24.47 -6.19 24.00
C LYS A 178 24.63 -7.69 24.26
N ARG A 179 23.50 -8.42 24.27
CA ARG A 179 23.45 -9.87 24.46
C ARG A 179 22.50 -10.47 23.44
N ILE A 180 23.01 -11.38 22.64
CA ILE A 180 22.21 -12.10 21.66
C ILE A 180 22.34 -13.62 21.84
N ARG A 181 21.28 -14.29 21.42
CA ARG A 181 21.22 -15.73 21.23
C ARG A 181 20.69 -15.98 19.84
N VAL A 182 21.48 -16.67 19.04
CA VAL A 182 21.15 -17.05 17.68
C VAL A 182 20.82 -18.53 17.65
N GLU A 183 19.72 -18.86 17.00
CA GLU A 183 19.28 -20.23 16.80
C GLU A 183 18.92 -20.47 15.34
N ALA A 184 19.58 -21.45 14.71
CA ALA A 184 19.14 -22.04 13.46
C ALA A 184 18.13 -23.16 13.73
N ASN A 185 17.13 -23.29 12.85
CA ASN A 185 16.13 -24.35 12.87
C ASN A 185 15.79 -24.74 11.43
N SER A 186 15.32 -25.97 11.27
CA SER A 186 14.91 -26.53 9.98
C SER A 186 13.52 -27.15 10.10
N PHE A 187 12.66 -26.98 9.09
CA PHE A 187 11.37 -27.68 9.02
C PHE A 187 11.64 -29.16 8.70
N LYS A 188 11.42 -30.07 9.67
CA LYS A 188 11.80 -31.49 9.58
C LYS A 188 11.00 -32.33 8.55
N SER A 189 10.29 -31.72 7.61
CA SER A 189 9.40 -32.42 6.66
C SER A 189 10.05 -32.75 5.29
N GLY A 190 11.25 -32.23 4.97
CA GLY A 190 11.83 -32.36 3.63
C GLY A 190 13.00 -33.35 3.51
N GLN A 191 12.75 -34.65 3.33
CA GLN A 191 13.84 -35.60 3.02
C GLN A 191 14.59 -35.26 1.72
N ASN A 192 13.91 -34.65 0.74
CA ASN A 192 14.48 -34.31 -0.58
C ASN A 192 15.62 -33.27 -0.51
N VAL A 193 15.52 -32.28 0.37
CA VAL A 193 16.51 -31.17 0.40
C VAL A 193 17.78 -31.55 1.15
N SER A 194 17.73 -32.56 2.02
CA SER A 194 18.87 -33.02 2.82
C SER A 194 20.06 -33.55 2.00
N GLN A 195 19.86 -33.82 0.71
CA GLN A 195 20.90 -34.29 -0.21
C GLN A 195 21.89 -33.18 -0.58
N PHE A 196 21.40 -31.95 -0.80
CA PHE A 196 22.23 -30.81 -1.19
C PHE A 196 22.31 -29.71 -0.11
N ASN A 197 21.42 -29.75 0.89
CA ASN A 197 21.47 -28.90 2.08
C ASN A 197 21.40 -29.75 3.37
N PRO A 198 22.54 -30.27 3.86
CA PRO A 198 22.56 -31.17 5.02
C PRO A 198 22.33 -30.45 6.36
N CYS A 199 22.58 -29.14 6.42
CA CYS A 199 22.46 -28.32 7.62
C CYS A 199 21.99 -26.90 7.30
N SER A 200 21.25 -26.33 8.22
CA SER A 200 20.85 -24.93 8.27
C SER A 200 21.77 -24.17 9.22
N TYR A 201 22.08 -22.92 8.90
CA TYR A 201 22.97 -22.07 9.68
C TYR A 201 22.33 -20.72 9.97
N ALA A 202 22.65 -20.15 11.12
CA ALA A 202 22.25 -18.80 11.49
C ALA A 202 23.37 -18.11 12.27
N PHE A 203 23.66 -16.87 11.94
CA PHE A 203 24.76 -16.11 12.56
C PHE A 203 24.63 -14.60 12.32
N VAL A 204 25.43 -13.83 13.06
CA VAL A 204 25.60 -12.39 12.86
C VAL A 204 26.98 -12.16 12.26
N ILE A 205 27.04 -11.53 11.09
CA ILE A 205 28.28 -11.32 10.34
C ILE A 205 28.40 -9.87 9.88
N GLU A 206 29.63 -9.38 9.80
CA GLU A 206 29.93 -8.10 9.17
C GLU A 206 29.55 -8.15 7.68
N ALA A 207 28.71 -7.24 7.21
CA ALA A 207 28.08 -7.30 5.89
C ALA A 207 29.12 -7.26 4.74
N SER A 208 30.23 -6.55 4.95
CA SER A 208 31.36 -6.47 4.01
C SER A 208 32.13 -7.79 3.85
N GLN A 209 32.01 -8.71 4.81
CA GLN A 209 32.78 -9.96 4.91
C GLN A 209 32.00 -11.17 4.42
N PHE A 210 30.76 -11.01 3.92
CA PHE A 210 29.92 -12.11 3.51
C PHE A 210 29.18 -11.83 2.20
N ASN A 211 29.41 -12.70 1.23
CA ASN A 211 28.60 -12.79 0.03
C ASN A 211 28.06 -14.22 -0.10
N PHE A 212 26.77 -14.34 -0.35
CA PHE A 212 26.12 -15.64 -0.43
C PHE A 212 26.41 -16.33 -1.77
N SER A 213 26.71 -17.63 -1.73
CA SER A 213 26.77 -18.50 -2.89
C SER A 213 26.00 -19.79 -2.60
N SER A 214 25.39 -20.37 -3.63
CA SER A 214 24.75 -21.69 -3.63
C SER A 214 25.63 -22.79 -3.02
N SER A 215 26.96 -22.69 -3.17
CA SER A 215 27.92 -23.60 -2.53
C SER A 215 27.86 -23.59 -1.00
N ASN A 216 27.36 -22.51 -0.37
CA ASN A 216 27.17 -22.43 1.08
C ASN A 216 26.05 -23.34 1.61
N LEU A 217 25.19 -23.86 0.73
CA LEU A 217 24.15 -24.81 1.13
C LEU A 217 24.71 -26.21 1.39
N SER A 218 25.71 -26.62 0.61
CA SER A 218 26.32 -27.95 0.69
C SER A 218 27.63 -27.98 1.49
N SER A 219 28.35 -26.85 1.56
CA SER A 219 29.59 -26.73 2.31
C SER A 219 29.38 -26.49 3.80
N THR A 220 30.41 -26.80 4.59
CA THR A 220 30.40 -26.49 6.02
C THR A 220 30.83 -25.05 6.22
N ILE A 221 29.94 -24.22 6.77
CA ILE A 221 30.28 -22.85 7.17
C ILE A 221 31.28 -22.90 8.33
N ALA A 222 32.23 -21.95 8.33
CA ALA A 222 33.18 -21.79 9.42
C ALA A 222 32.44 -21.72 10.78
N LYS A 223 32.98 -22.38 11.80
CA LYS A 223 32.36 -22.39 13.15
C LYS A 223 32.22 -21.00 13.76
N ARG A 224 33.02 -20.05 13.29
CA ARG A 224 33.05 -18.68 13.73
C ARG A 224 33.10 -17.73 12.55
N VAL A 225 32.47 -16.58 12.69
CA VAL A 225 32.37 -15.54 11.65
C VAL A 225 32.74 -14.17 12.21
N PRO A 226 33.30 -13.26 11.38
CA PRO A 226 33.64 -11.92 11.80
C PRO A 226 32.38 -11.11 12.11
N THR A 227 32.38 -10.43 13.25
CA THR A 227 31.27 -9.61 13.74
C THR A 227 31.83 -8.29 14.26
N ALA A 228 31.26 -7.18 13.82
CA ALA A 228 31.62 -5.85 14.29
C ALA A 228 30.90 -5.52 15.61
N VAL A 229 31.62 -4.93 16.55
CA VAL A 229 31.12 -4.53 17.86
C VAL A 229 31.52 -3.09 18.10
N ASP A 230 30.59 -2.30 18.61
CA ASP A 230 30.88 -0.92 19.01
C ASP A 230 31.19 -0.87 20.50
N TRP A 231 32.31 -0.25 20.84
CA TRP A 231 32.76 -0.02 22.21
C TRP A 231 32.80 1.48 22.51
N ALA A 232 32.54 1.83 23.77
CA ALA A 232 32.62 3.18 24.29
C ALA A 232 32.91 3.16 25.79
N ILE A 233 33.30 4.31 26.36
CA ILE A 233 33.43 4.48 27.81
C ILE A 233 32.03 4.61 28.41
N THR A 234 31.58 3.55 29.09
CA THR A 234 30.24 3.47 29.71
C THR A 234 30.31 3.64 31.23
N GLY A 235 29.21 4.13 31.84
CA GLY A 235 29.04 4.20 33.30
C GLY A 235 29.18 5.60 33.91
N GLN A 236 29.47 6.61 33.10
CA GLN A 236 29.61 8.02 33.51
C GLN A 236 28.64 8.95 32.76
N GLY A 237 27.64 8.38 32.09
CA GLY A 237 26.72 9.14 31.25
C GLY A 237 27.30 9.52 29.90
N ASN A 238 26.74 10.59 29.33
CA ASN A 238 27.18 11.20 28.08
C ASN A 238 28.46 12.05 28.29
N CYS A 239 29.04 12.59 27.23
CA CYS A 239 30.29 13.38 27.28
C CYS A 239 30.15 14.60 28.20
N THR A 240 28.98 15.24 28.29
CA THR A 240 28.76 16.38 29.19
C THR A 240 28.74 15.99 30.66
N GLU A 241 28.10 14.86 31.00
CA GLU A 241 28.04 14.33 32.36
C GLU A 241 29.41 13.81 32.82
N ALA A 242 30.13 13.15 31.91
CA ALA A 242 31.42 12.55 32.21
C ALA A 242 32.52 13.57 32.54
N LYS A 243 32.50 14.77 31.94
CA LYS A 243 33.49 15.84 32.21
C LYS A 243 33.49 16.29 33.67
N ASN A 244 32.35 16.18 34.36
CA ASN A 244 32.20 16.58 35.76
C ASN A 244 32.54 15.43 36.74
N ASN A 245 32.91 14.26 36.22
CA ASN A 245 33.22 13.08 37.03
C ASN A 245 34.74 12.97 37.24
N GLN A 246 35.17 12.69 38.48
CA GLN A 246 36.59 12.47 38.81
C GLN A 246 37.23 11.30 38.04
N SER A 247 36.41 10.39 37.50
CA SER A 247 36.85 9.23 36.73
C SER A 247 36.87 9.46 35.21
N TYR A 248 36.81 10.70 34.73
CA TYR A 248 36.86 11.06 33.31
C TYR A 248 38.04 10.39 32.57
N ALA A 249 37.73 9.73 31.45
CA ALA A 249 38.68 8.85 30.77
C ALA A 249 39.64 9.59 29.84
N CYS A 250 39.22 10.70 29.20
CA CYS A 250 40.08 11.46 28.29
C CYS A 250 41.15 12.24 29.07
N LYS A 251 42.38 12.25 28.57
CA LYS A 251 43.55 12.87 29.21
C LYS A 251 43.92 14.21 28.58
N GLU A 252 45.12 14.71 28.90
CA GLU A 252 45.57 16.03 28.43
C GLU A 252 45.57 16.07 26.89
N ASN A 253 45.19 17.22 26.31
CA ASN A 253 45.06 17.43 24.87
C ASN A 253 44.10 16.44 24.16
N ALA A 254 43.11 15.90 24.88
CA ALA A 254 42.04 15.09 24.33
C ALA A 254 40.66 15.70 24.61
N VAL A 255 39.69 15.36 23.76
CA VAL A 255 38.29 15.79 23.84
C VAL A 255 37.36 14.58 23.73
N CYS A 256 36.29 14.56 24.54
CA CYS A 256 35.24 13.55 24.38
C CYS A 256 34.28 13.89 23.24
N TYR A 257 33.75 12.86 22.60
CA TYR A 257 32.70 12.96 21.60
C TYR A 257 31.79 11.72 21.64
N GLU A 258 30.60 11.87 21.09
CA GLU A 258 29.58 10.82 20.98
C GLU A 258 29.36 10.54 19.49
N PRO A 259 29.79 9.38 18.97
CA PRO A 259 29.58 9.06 17.57
C PRO A 259 28.08 8.86 17.30
N ALA A 260 27.56 9.52 16.27
CA ALA A 260 26.14 9.45 15.89
C ALA A 260 25.69 8.03 15.51
N ASP A 261 26.61 7.20 15.03
CA ASP A 261 26.34 5.84 14.54
C ASP A 261 26.65 4.74 15.58
N HIS A 262 26.91 5.09 16.85
CA HIS A 262 27.37 4.16 17.88
C HIS A 262 26.33 3.88 18.96
N SER A 263 25.79 2.67 18.91
CA SER A 263 24.75 2.17 19.83
C SER A 263 25.23 1.71 21.21
N ALA A 264 26.52 1.87 21.53
CA ALA A 264 27.10 1.34 22.76
C ALA A 264 26.61 2.08 24.01
N GLY A 265 26.22 3.36 23.84
CA GLY A 265 25.98 4.33 24.90
C GLY A 265 27.30 4.73 25.58
N GLY A 266 27.42 5.98 26.03
CA GLY A 266 28.65 6.53 26.60
C GLY A 266 29.40 7.42 25.62
N TYR A 267 30.71 7.61 25.83
CA TYR A 267 31.53 8.52 25.02
C TYR A 267 32.86 7.90 24.61
N LEU A 268 33.48 8.47 23.58
CA LEU A 268 34.85 8.17 23.15
C LEU A 268 35.73 9.40 23.34
N CYS A 269 37.05 9.20 23.32
CA CYS A 269 38.04 10.26 23.38
C CYS A 269 38.79 10.32 22.05
N LYS A 270 39.03 11.52 21.55
CA LYS A 270 39.97 11.78 20.45
C LYS A 270 40.97 12.85 20.87
N CYS A 271 42.17 12.83 20.32
CA CYS A 271 43.09 13.96 20.53
C CYS A 271 42.46 15.23 19.95
N GLN A 272 42.78 16.38 20.56
CA GLN A 272 42.42 17.69 20.01
C GLN A 272 43.11 17.89 18.67
N ASP A 273 42.53 18.75 17.84
CA ASP A 273 43.09 19.06 16.53
C ASP A 273 44.55 19.52 16.68
N GLY A 274 45.45 19.01 15.82
CA GLY A 274 46.90 19.24 15.87
C GLY A 274 47.71 18.28 16.77
N TYR A 275 47.04 17.37 17.49
CA TYR A 275 47.71 16.33 18.27
C TYR A 275 47.33 14.93 17.78
N GLN A 276 48.31 14.02 17.72
CA GLN A 276 48.07 12.59 17.48
C GLN A 276 48.60 11.73 18.63
N GLY A 277 48.08 10.50 18.72
CA GLY A 277 48.47 9.51 19.73
C GLY A 277 47.27 8.90 20.44
N ASN A 278 47.45 8.46 21.68
CA ASN A 278 46.39 7.82 22.46
C ASN A 278 45.73 8.79 23.45
N PRO A 279 44.46 9.16 23.27
CA PRO A 279 43.76 10.15 24.09
C PRO A 279 43.37 9.66 25.51
N TYR A 280 43.59 8.38 25.82
CA TYR A 280 43.29 7.78 27.12
C TYR A 280 44.52 7.68 28.02
N LEU A 281 45.73 7.96 27.50
CA LEU A 281 46.98 7.93 28.24
C LEU A 281 47.39 9.34 28.69
N SER A 282 47.87 9.47 29.93
CA SER A 282 48.49 10.72 30.38
C SER A 282 49.70 10.99 29.50
N ASN A 283 49.81 12.21 28.97
CA ASN A 283 50.85 12.55 28.00
C ASN A 283 50.83 11.63 26.76
N GLY A 284 49.63 11.23 26.30
CA GLY A 284 49.42 10.33 25.15
C GLY A 284 49.15 11.03 23.81
N CYS A 285 48.56 12.22 23.82
CA CYS A 285 48.42 13.11 22.66
C CYS A 285 49.61 14.07 22.63
N LYS A 286 50.70 13.66 21.96
CA LYS A 286 52.03 14.30 22.11
C LYS A 286 52.64 14.82 20.81
N ASP A 287 52.42 14.11 19.73
CA ASP A 287 53.09 14.48 18.49
C ASP A 287 52.29 15.63 17.88
N ASN A 288 52.93 16.80 17.81
CA ASN A 288 52.47 17.85 16.93
C ASN A 288 52.40 17.25 15.53
N ILE A 289 51.21 17.24 14.95
CA ILE A 289 51.06 16.82 13.57
C ILE A 289 51.69 17.93 12.75
N ASP A 290 52.84 17.70 12.11
CA ASP A 290 53.40 18.68 11.17
C ASP A 290 52.55 18.63 9.89
N GLU A 291 51.44 19.37 9.90
CA GLU A 291 50.47 19.36 8.80
C GLU A 291 51.11 19.85 7.49
N CYS A 292 52.16 20.67 7.58
CA CYS A 292 52.93 21.19 6.47
C CYS A 292 53.76 20.08 5.77
N LYS A 293 54.42 19.21 6.53
CA LYS A 293 55.19 18.08 5.96
C LYS A 293 54.31 16.96 5.45
N LEU A 294 53.16 16.73 6.09
CA LEU A 294 52.20 15.69 5.68
C LEU A 294 51.36 16.11 4.46
N GLY A 295 51.43 17.37 4.03
CA GLY A 295 50.67 17.90 2.89
C GLY A 295 49.16 17.96 3.14
N ILE A 296 48.75 17.91 4.41
CA ILE A 296 47.34 18.01 4.83
C ILE A 296 46.97 19.43 5.29
N ALA A 297 47.96 20.30 5.48
CA ALA A 297 47.74 21.71 5.73
C ALA A 297 47.01 22.35 4.55
N GLN A 298 45.79 22.82 4.79
CA GLN A 298 44.98 23.50 3.80
C GLN A 298 45.42 24.97 3.66
N CYS A 299 46.64 25.20 3.19
CA CYS A 299 47.12 26.53 2.83
C CYS A 299 46.76 26.90 1.39
N HIS A 300 46.37 28.14 1.17
CA HIS A 300 46.04 28.68 -0.15
C HIS A 300 47.26 28.60 -1.09
N ASP A 301 47.05 28.49 -2.41
CA ASP A 301 48.11 28.32 -3.43
C ASP A 301 49.21 29.42 -3.44
N HIS A 302 48.98 30.52 -2.73
CA HIS A 302 49.89 31.65 -2.58
C HIS A 302 50.29 31.89 -1.12
N ALA A 303 50.20 30.86 -0.27
CA ALA A 303 50.57 30.91 1.13
C ALA A 303 51.63 29.85 1.45
N ASP A 304 52.63 30.24 2.23
CA ASP A 304 53.62 29.33 2.78
C ASP A 304 53.08 28.74 4.10
N CYS A 305 53.20 27.42 4.26
CA CYS A 305 52.77 26.73 5.48
C CYS A 305 53.85 26.83 6.55
N VAL A 306 53.45 27.26 7.75
CA VAL A 306 54.30 27.34 8.93
C VAL A 306 53.68 26.48 10.04
N ASP A 307 54.38 25.40 10.38
CA ASP A 307 54.03 24.52 11.49
C ASP A 307 54.18 25.27 12.83
N ILE A 308 53.19 25.12 13.72
CA ILE A 308 53.20 25.65 15.08
C ILE A 308 52.77 24.56 16.05
N GLU A 309 53.11 24.69 17.33
CA GLU A 309 52.77 23.64 18.29
C GLU A 309 51.24 23.47 18.43
N GLY A 310 50.73 22.30 18.07
CA GLY A 310 49.32 21.92 18.06
C GLY A 310 48.51 22.47 16.90
N SER A 311 49.12 23.03 15.84
CA SER A 311 48.40 23.52 14.65
C SER A 311 49.35 23.95 13.52
N TYR A 312 48.80 24.49 12.44
CA TYR A 312 49.58 25.21 11.42
C TYR A 312 48.98 26.59 11.16
N ARG A 313 49.83 27.52 10.74
CA ARG A 313 49.40 28.80 10.16
C ARG A 313 49.91 28.91 8.73
N CYS A 314 49.18 29.66 7.92
CA CYS A 314 49.56 29.92 6.53
C CYS A 314 49.91 31.41 6.41
N GLU A 315 51.05 31.71 5.79
CA GLU A 315 51.51 33.09 5.60
C GLU A 315 51.46 33.45 4.12
N CYS A 316 50.74 34.54 3.77
CA CYS A 316 50.59 34.94 2.37
C CYS A 316 51.89 35.45 1.75
N SER A 317 52.16 35.01 0.52
CA SER A 317 53.23 35.52 -0.32
C SER A 317 53.07 37.02 -0.61
N LYS A 318 54.21 37.68 -0.84
CA LYS A 318 54.30 39.13 -1.02
C LYS A 318 53.39 39.64 -2.15
N GLY A 319 52.45 40.54 -1.84
CA GLY A 319 51.47 41.10 -2.78
C GLY A 319 50.01 40.68 -2.53
N TYR A 320 49.80 39.76 -1.57
CA TYR A 320 48.50 39.24 -1.17
C TYR A 320 48.26 39.49 0.32
N ASN A 321 47.01 39.66 0.74
CA ASN A 321 46.60 39.85 2.14
C ASN A 321 45.49 38.86 2.49
N GLY A 322 45.53 38.31 3.71
CA GLY A 322 44.51 37.39 4.24
C GLY A 322 45.07 36.46 5.31
N ASP A 323 44.32 35.41 5.65
CA ASP A 323 44.70 34.41 6.68
C ASP A 323 45.44 33.19 6.10
N GLY A 324 45.61 33.15 4.77
CA GLY A 324 46.38 32.14 4.07
C GLY A 324 45.78 30.73 4.03
N LYS A 325 44.61 30.49 4.63
CA LYS A 325 43.98 29.15 4.70
C LYS A 325 42.96 28.96 3.56
N GLN A 326 42.80 27.74 3.03
CA GLN A 326 41.83 27.43 1.97
C GLN A 326 40.38 27.47 2.46
N ASP A 327 40.14 27.11 3.71
CA ASP A 327 38.85 27.17 4.40
C ASP A 327 38.58 28.52 5.11
N GLY A 328 39.55 29.44 5.04
CA GLY A 328 39.50 30.80 5.57
C GLY A 328 39.30 31.89 4.50
N LYS A 329 39.81 33.10 4.75
CA LYS A 329 39.84 34.19 3.76
C LYS A 329 40.79 33.93 2.58
N GLY A 330 41.76 33.02 2.74
CA GLY A 330 42.78 32.72 1.73
C GLY A 330 43.78 33.86 1.55
N CYS A 331 44.56 33.81 0.48
CA CYS A 331 45.42 34.93 0.08
C CYS A 331 44.76 35.70 -1.06
N ILE A 332 44.27 36.90 -0.76
CA ILE A 332 43.56 37.73 -1.73
C ILE A 332 44.56 38.75 -2.29
N PRO A 333 44.70 38.89 -3.62
CA PRO A 333 45.51 39.94 -4.19
C PRO A 333 44.93 41.30 -3.78
N ASN A 334 45.78 42.28 -3.46
CA ASN A 334 45.30 43.59 -3.04
C ASN A 334 44.53 44.30 -4.17
N GLN A 335 43.22 44.08 -4.23
CA GLN A 335 42.24 44.82 -5.04
C GLN A 335 40.89 44.90 -4.30
N LEU A 336 40.36 46.13 -4.18
CA LEU A 336 39.00 46.39 -3.72
C LEU A 336 37.98 45.74 -4.68
N SER A 337 37.26 44.68 -4.28
CA SER A 337 35.93 44.24 -4.83
C SER A 337 35.51 42.80 -4.42
N MET A 338 35.32 42.45 -3.14
CA MET A 338 34.92 41.05 -2.78
C MET A 338 33.74 40.86 -1.81
N THR A 339 33.31 41.86 -1.03
CA THR A 339 32.17 41.69 -0.08
C THR A 339 30.79 41.57 -0.77
N MET A 340 30.62 42.13 -1.97
CA MET A 340 29.37 42.03 -2.73
C MET A 340 29.17 40.66 -3.40
N ILE A 341 30.25 39.90 -3.66
CA ILE A 341 30.18 38.63 -4.40
C ILE A 341 29.73 37.49 -3.48
N VAL A 342 30.17 37.46 -2.21
CA VAL A 342 29.81 36.40 -1.26
C VAL A 342 28.32 36.44 -0.88
N LEU A 343 27.74 37.63 -0.68
CA LEU A 343 26.30 37.79 -0.49
C LEU A 343 25.52 37.41 -1.75
N GLY A 344 26.05 37.72 -2.94
CA GLY A 344 25.46 37.33 -4.22
C GLY A 344 25.46 35.81 -4.46
N VAL A 345 26.55 35.11 -4.11
CA VAL A 345 26.67 33.65 -4.28
C VAL A 345 25.81 32.90 -3.26
N GLY A 346 25.74 33.36 -2.01
CA GLY A 346 24.87 32.80 -0.99
C GLY A 346 23.38 32.94 -1.34
N LEU A 347 22.94 34.13 -1.75
CA LEU A 347 21.59 34.36 -2.25
C LEU A 347 21.32 33.57 -3.54
N GLY A 348 22.30 33.48 -4.44
CA GLY A 348 22.20 32.70 -5.67
C GLY A 348 21.99 31.21 -5.42
N PHE A 349 22.70 30.63 -4.46
CA PHE A 349 22.57 29.21 -4.11
C PHE A 349 21.22 28.90 -3.44
N VAL A 350 20.76 29.75 -2.52
CA VAL A 350 19.42 29.60 -1.92
C VAL A 350 18.34 29.75 -2.98
N MET A 351 18.47 30.72 -3.89
CA MET A 351 17.55 30.87 -5.02
C MET A 351 17.59 29.66 -5.95
N LEU A 352 18.75 29.04 -6.18
CA LEU A 352 18.87 27.83 -6.99
C LEU A 352 18.20 26.62 -6.31
N LEU A 353 18.34 26.45 -5.00
CA LEU A 353 17.65 25.40 -4.24
C LEU A 353 16.12 25.60 -4.24
N VAL A 354 15.66 26.83 -4.05
CA VAL A 354 14.23 27.15 -4.15
C VAL A 354 13.74 26.89 -5.57
N VAL A 355 14.43 27.41 -6.60
CA VAL A 355 14.05 27.22 -8.00
C VAL A 355 14.08 25.73 -8.39
N SER A 356 15.08 24.96 -7.97
CA SER A 356 15.15 23.52 -8.27
C SER A 356 14.06 22.73 -7.54
N SER A 357 13.74 23.06 -6.29
CA SER A 357 12.60 22.48 -5.56
C SER A 357 11.26 22.84 -6.20
N TRP A 358 11.07 24.11 -6.62
CA TRP A 358 9.92 24.56 -7.37
C TRP A 358 9.81 23.85 -8.72
N ILE A 359 10.92 23.70 -9.46
CA ILE A 359 10.98 22.94 -10.71
C ILE A 359 10.63 21.47 -10.46
N TYR A 360 11.13 20.85 -9.38
CA TYR A 360 10.81 19.48 -9.02
C TYR A 360 9.32 19.32 -8.69
N ILE A 361 8.75 20.21 -7.88
CA ILE A 361 7.32 20.24 -7.56
C ILE A 361 6.50 20.46 -8.83
N MET A 362 6.91 21.40 -9.70
CA MET A 362 6.27 21.63 -10.99
C MET A 362 6.37 20.41 -11.91
N PHE A 363 7.50 19.71 -11.93
CA PHE A 363 7.69 18.50 -12.73
C PHE A 363 6.82 17.36 -12.20
N LYS A 364 6.78 17.15 -10.88
CA LYS A 364 5.89 16.19 -10.23
C LYS A 364 4.42 16.51 -10.51
N LYS A 365 4.02 17.78 -10.40
CA LYS A 365 2.66 18.27 -10.70
C LYS A 365 2.32 18.08 -12.18
N ARG A 366 3.23 18.43 -13.10
CA ARG A 366 3.08 18.21 -14.55
C ARG A 366 2.95 16.73 -14.89
N ARG A 367 3.76 15.86 -14.28
CA ARG A 367 3.67 14.40 -14.46
C ARG A 367 2.32 13.87 -14.00
N LEU A 368 1.81 14.36 -12.87
CA LEU A 368 0.50 13.96 -12.36
C LEU A 368 -0.65 14.46 -13.24
N ILE A 369 -0.59 15.70 -13.73
CA ILE A 369 -1.57 16.25 -14.70
C ILE A 369 -1.56 15.43 -16.00
N LYS A 370 -0.37 15.15 -16.56
CA LYS A 370 -0.25 14.32 -17.76
C LYS A 370 -0.79 12.90 -17.56
N LEU A 371 -0.63 12.33 -16.37
CA LEU A 371 -1.17 11.00 -16.06
C LEU A 371 -2.70 11.02 -15.99
N LYS A 372 -3.29 12.04 -15.36
CA LYS A 372 -4.75 12.23 -15.35
C LYS A 372 -5.32 12.44 -16.74
N GLU A 373 -4.66 13.27 -17.55
CA GLU A 373 -5.06 13.52 -18.94
C GLU A 373 -4.96 12.24 -19.77
N LYS A 374 -3.91 11.44 -19.56
CA LYS A 374 -3.78 10.11 -20.18
C LYS A 374 -4.96 9.21 -19.80
N PHE A 375 -5.32 9.11 -18.52
CA PHE A 375 -6.47 8.31 -18.10
C PHE A 375 -7.79 8.87 -18.65
N PHE A 376 -7.97 10.18 -18.64
CA PHE A 376 -9.14 10.84 -19.21
C PHE A 376 -9.32 10.49 -20.70
N GLN A 377 -8.23 10.48 -21.46
CA GLN A 377 -8.24 10.07 -22.87
C GLN A 377 -8.51 8.57 -23.05
N GLN A 378 -7.83 7.71 -22.29
CA GLN A 378 -8.00 6.26 -22.35
C GLN A 378 -9.42 5.82 -21.98
N ASN A 379 -10.03 6.49 -21.01
CA ASN A 379 -11.39 6.23 -20.54
C ASN A 379 -12.47 6.90 -21.41
N GLY A 380 -12.11 7.39 -22.61
CA GLY A 380 -13.07 7.93 -23.57
C GLY A 380 -13.63 9.31 -23.24
N GLY A 381 -12.92 10.12 -22.44
CA GLY A 381 -13.42 11.41 -21.94
C GLY A 381 -13.87 12.38 -23.01
N PHE A 382 -13.15 12.49 -24.14
CA PHE A 382 -13.58 13.33 -25.26
C PHE A 382 -14.88 12.85 -25.91
N LEU A 383 -15.04 11.54 -26.09
CA LEU A 383 -16.24 10.94 -26.66
C LEU A 383 -17.44 11.18 -25.74
N LEU A 384 -17.26 10.95 -24.44
CA LEU A 384 -18.32 11.16 -23.45
C LEU A 384 -18.70 12.64 -23.34
N GLN A 385 -17.72 13.55 -23.32
CA GLN A 385 -17.97 14.98 -23.27
C GLN A 385 -18.76 15.47 -24.49
N GLN A 386 -18.47 14.94 -25.69
CA GLN A 386 -19.22 15.24 -26.91
C GLN A 386 -20.67 14.71 -26.86
N GLN A 387 -20.88 13.52 -26.29
CA GLN A 387 -22.22 12.95 -26.10
C GLN A 387 -23.05 13.76 -25.10
N LEU A 388 -22.43 14.20 -24.00
CA LEU A 388 -23.06 15.05 -22.99
C LEU A 388 -23.39 16.44 -23.55
N SER A 389 -22.51 17.05 -24.35
CA SER A 389 -22.77 18.36 -24.95
C SER A 389 -23.88 18.34 -26.01
N LYS A 390 -24.02 17.23 -26.76
CA LYS A 390 -25.11 17.06 -27.75
C LYS A 390 -26.49 16.91 -27.10
N ARG A 391 -26.55 16.48 -25.83
CA ARG A 391 -27.79 16.31 -25.05
C ARG A 391 -28.19 17.54 -24.23
N SER A 392 -27.54 18.70 -24.44
CA SER A 392 -27.74 19.96 -23.69
C SER A 392 -29.11 20.65 -23.86
N GLY A 393 -30.18 19.90 -24.16
CA GLY A 393 -31.56 20.36 -24.21
C GLY A 393 -32.48 19.78 -23.13
N THR A 394 -32.02 18.84 -22.30
CA THR A 394 -32.82 18.23 -21.22
C THR A 394 -32.17 18.42 -19.85
N CYS A 395 -32.95 18.88 -18.87
CA CYS A 395 -32.53 19.16 -17.50
C CYS A 395 -32.22 17.84 -16.76
N ASP A 396 -30.97 17.38 -16.84
CA ASP A 396 -30.27 16.41 -15.96
C ASP A 396 -29.10 15.77 -16.75
N THR A 397 -28.09 16.57 -17.09
CA THR A 397 -26.91 16.04 -17.76
C THR A 397 -25.92 15.49 -16.74
N ALA A 398 -25.53 14.22 -16.92
CA ALA A 398 -24.50 13.59 -16.10
C ALA A 398 -23.20 14.42 -16.17
N ARG A 399 -22.63 14.76 -15.01
CA ARG A 399 -21.46 15.64 -14.90
C ARG A 399 -20.15 14.86 -14.92
N ILE A 400 -19.10 15.44 -15.50
CA ILE A 400 -17.74 14.93 -15.33
C ILE A 400 -17.13 15.58 -14.08
N PHE A 401 -16.72 14.75 -13.12
CA PHE A 401 -16.11 15.16 -11.85
C PHE A 401 -14.59 15.01 -11.90
N ASN A 402 -13.91 15.87 -11.14
CA ASN A 402 -12.45 15.78 -10.96
C ASN A 402 -12.14 14.86 -9.77
N VAL A 403 -11.00 14.17 -9.81
CA VAL A 403 -10.65 13.20 -8.75
C VAL A 403 -10.42 13.90 -7.41
N GLU A 404 -9.91 15.14 -7.39
CA GLU A 404 -9.76 15.93 -6.16
C GLU A 404 -11.11 16.25 -5.51
N GLU A 405 -12.14 16.52 -6.31
CA GLU A 405 -13.47 16.81 -5.79
C GLU A 405 -14.05 15.57 -5.09
N LEU A 406 -13.94 14.40 -5.72
CA LEU A 406 -14.42 13.14 -5.12
C LEU A 406 -13.57 12.71 -3.92
N LYS A 407 -12.26 13.00 -3.92
CA LYS A 407 -11.40 12.80 -2.73
C LYS A 407 -11.83 13.70 -1.58
N ASN A 408 -12.09 14.98 -1.83
CA ASN A 408 -12.56 15.90 -0.80
C ASN A 408 -13.93 15.46 -0.26
N ALA A 409 -14.85 15.08 -1.15
CA ALA A 409 -16.19 14.63 -0.78
C ALA A 409 -16.18 13.39 0.13
N THR A 410 -15.20 12.50 -0.04
CA THR A 410 -15.10 11.21 0.67
C THR A 410 -14.06 11.20 1.80
N ASN A 411 -13.46 12.35 2.15
CA ASN A 411 -12.32 12.42 3.07
C ASN A 411 -11.16 11.48 2.66
N ASN A 412 -10.74 11.58 1.39
CA ASN A 412 -9.73 10.75 0.75
C ASN A 412 -10.09 9.25 0.75
N PHE A 413 -11.35 8.92 0.43
CA PHE A 413 -11.90 7.56 0.44
C PHE A 413 -11.74 6.84 1.79
N ASP A 414 -12.06 7.55 2.87
CA ASP A 414 -12.01 7.04 4.25
C ASP A 414 -12.87 5.77 4.41
N GLU A 415 -12.36 4.76 5.12
CA GLU A 415 -13.07 3.52 5.35
C GLU A 415 -14.38 3.72 6.13
N LYS A 416 -14.45 4.76 6.98
CA LYS A 416 -15.67 5.12 7.72
C LYS A 416 -16.81 5.64 6.83
N ARG A 417 -16.50 6.02 5.59
CA ARG A 417 -17.48 6.48 4.60
C ARG A 417 -18.01 5.34 3.72
N ILE A 418 -17.55 4.11 3.92
CA ILE A 418 -18.00 2.96 3.12
C ILE A 418 -19.44 2.60 3.49
N ILE A 419 -20.30 2.58 2.48
CA ILE A 419 -21.71 2.17 2.60
C ILE A 419 -22.01 0.83 1.91
N GLY A 420 -21.06 0.30 1.13
CA GLY A 420 -21.21 -1.00 0.49
C GLY A 420 -19.89 -1.55 -0.04
N ARG A 421 -19.72 -2.88 0.05
CA ARG A 421 -18.59 -3.62 -0.53
C ARG A 421 -19.15 -4.78 -1.36
N GLY A 422 -18.93 -4.77 -2.67
CA GLY A 422 -19.38 -5.82 -3.59
C GLY A 422 -18.26 -6.38 -4.46
N GLY A 423 -18.62 -7.28 -5.37
CA GLY A 423 -17.72 -7.82 -6.41
C GLY A 423 -17.28 -6.77 -7.43
N TYR A 424 -18.12 -5.75 -7.65
CA TYR A 424 -17.88 -4.66 -8.61
C TYR A 424 -17.19 -3.42 -7.98
N GLY A 425 -16.80 -3.48 -6.70
CA GLY A 425 -16.08 -2.39 -6.06
C GLY A 425 -16.53 -2.06 -4.63
N THR A 426 -16.15 -0.87 -4.18
CA THR A 426 -16.52 -0.26 -2.91
C THR A 426 -17.32 1.01 -3.18
N VAL A 427 -18.42 1.21 -2.47
CA VAL A 427 -19.25 2.41 -2.55
C VAL A 427 -19.03 3.26 -1.30
N TYR A 428 -18.71 4.53 -1.51
CA TYR A 428 -18.45 5.52 -0.47
C TYR A 428 -19.55 6.57 -0.44
N LYS A 429 -20.03 6.94 0.75
CA LYS A 429 -20.85 8.14 0.96
C LYS A 429 -19.94 9.36 0.92
N GLY A 430 -20.24 10.30 0.03
CA GLY A 430 -19.56 11.59 -0.07
C GLY A 430 -20.51 12.76 0.09
N PHE A 431 -19.95 13.93 0.35
CA PHE A 431 -20.67 15.21 0.35
C PHE A 431 -19.99 16.14 -0.64
N LEU A 432 -20.72 16.53 -1.69
CA LEU A 432 -20.22 17.51 -2.67
C LEU A 432 -20.09 18.91 -2.03
N ILE A 433 -19.51 19.88 -2.76
CA ILE A 433 -19.23 21.24 -2.23
C ILE A 433 -20.51 21.98 -1.81
N ASP A 434 -21.62 21.70 -2.48
CA ASP A 434 -22.97 22.18 -2.19
C ASP A 434 -23.64 21.41 -1.03
N ASN A 435 -22.88 20.54 -0.34
CA ASN A 435 -23.33 19.66 0.73
C ASN A 435 -24.36 18.61 0.29
N ASN A 436 -24.49 18.37 -1.02
CA ASN A 436 -25.37 17.32 -1.53
C ASN A 436 -24.73 15.93 -1.28
N PRO A 437 -25.45 15.00 -0.62
CA PRO A 437 -24.95 13.66 -0.36
C PRO A 437 -24.96 12.83 -1.65
N VAL A 438 -23.84 12.13 -1.90
CA VAL A 438 -23.66 11.29 -3.09
C VAL A 438 -23.09 9.93 -2.72
N ALA A 439 -23.36 8.93 -3.57
CA ALA A 439 -22.74 7.62 -3.49
C ALA A 439 -21.69 7.47 -4.59
N ILE A 440 -20.43 7.22 -4.22
CA ILE A 440 -19.29 7.14 -5.14
C ILE A 440 -18.81 5.69 -5.22
N LYS A 441 -19.01 5.05 -6.36
CA LYS A 441 -18.57 3.67 -6.64
C LYS A 441 -17.16 3.67 -7.20
N LYS A 442 -16.26 2.94 -6.54
CA LYS A 442 -14.84 2.79 -6.87
C LYS A 442 -14.48 1.32 -7.00
N SER A 443 -13.97 0.89 -8.15
CA SER A 443 -13.54 -0.50 -8.37
C SER A 443 -12.31 -0.86 -7.50
N LYS A 444 -12.26 -2.11 -7.01
CA LYS A 444 -11.18 -2.61 -6.14
C LYS A 444 -9.97 -3.16 -6.90
N ILE A 445 -10.21 -3.68 -8.11
CA ILE A 445 -9.21 -4.34 -8.95
C ILE A 445 -9.17 -3.57 -10.28
N VAL A 446 -7.96 -3.38 -10.81
CA VAL A 446 -7.76 -2.83 -12.14
C VAL A 446 -7.79 -4.00 -13.13
N ASP A 447 -8.90 -4.17 -13.82
CA ASP A 447 -9.06 -5.14 -14.91
C ASP A 447 -9.90 -4.52 -16.04
N GLN A 448 -9.67 -4.97 -17.28
CA GLN A 448 -10.32 -4.46 -18.48
C GLN A 448 -11.84 -4.69 -18.44
N SER A 449 -12.30 -5.76 -17.78
CA SER A 449 -13.73 -6.03 -17.58
C SER A 449 -14.45 -4.93 -16.78
N GLN A 450 -13.73 -4.22 -15.89
CA GLN A 450 -14.31 -3.14 -15.07
C GLN A 450 -14.55 -1.88 -15.91
N ILE A 451 -13.68 -1.61 -16.88
CA ILE A 451 -13.87 -0.49 -17.83
C ILE A 451 -15.07 -0.76 -18.73
N GLU A 452 -15.26 -2.00 -19.19
CA GLU A 452 -16.44 -2.39 -19.96
C GLU A 452 -17.74 -2.23 -19.16
N GLN A 453 -17.74 -2.65 -17.89
CA GLN A 453 -18.89 -2.46 -16.99
C GLN A 453 -19.20 -0.97 -16.78
N PHE A 454 -18.18 -0.13 -16.61
CA PHE A 454 -18.34 1.32 -16.53
C PHE A 454 -19.02 1.90 -17.79
N ILE A 455 -18.47 1.59 -18.96
CA ILE A 455 -19.01 2.10 -20.24
C ILE A 455 -20.46 1.64 -20.42
N ASN A 456 -20.73 0.38 -20.11
CA ASN A 456 -22.06 -0.20 -20.18
C ASN A 456 -23.03 0.49 -19.22
N GLU A 457 -22.63 0.71 -17.97
CA GLU A 457 -23.45 1.35 -16.94
C GLU A 457 -23.81 2.79 -17.32
N VAL A 458 -22.84 3.58 -17.82
CA VAL A 458 -23.11 4.93 -18.34
C VAL A 458 -24.04 4.89 -19.55
N THR A 459 -23.81 3.98 -20.49
CA THR A 459 -24.60 3.88 -21.72
C THR A 459 -26.05 3.49 -21.43
N VAL A 460 -26.27 2.51 -20.56
CA VAL A 460 -27.59 2.02 -20.16
C VAL A 460 -28.34 3.06 -19.33
N LEU A 461 -27.71 3.59 -18.28
CA LEU A 461 -28.36 4.60 -17.41
C LEU A 461 -28.67 5.89 -18.16
N SER A 462 -27.92 6.22 -19.21
CA SER A 462 -28.22 7.37 -20.07
C SER A 462 -29.52 7.21 -20.89
N GLN A 463 -30.08 5.99 -20.99
CA GLN A 463 -31.32 5.71 -21.72
C GLN A 463 -32.52 5.55 -20.80
N ILE A 464 -32.30 5.51 -19.49
CA ILE A 464 -33.33 5.25 -18.49
C ILE A 464 -33.74 6.58 -17.85
N ASN A 465 -35.04 6.86 -17.85
CA ASN A 465 -35.61 7.96 -17.08
C ASN A 465 -36.80 7.45 -16.27
N HIS A 466 -36.53 7.03 -15.03
CA HIS A 466 -37.54 6.42 -14.15
C HIS A 466 -37.29 6.78 -12.68
N ARG A 467 -38.34 7.17 -11.95
CA ARG A 467 -38.25 7.63 -10.54
C ARG A 467 -37.71 6.57 -9.57
N ASN A 468 -37.99 5.29 -9.85
CA ASN A 468 -37.58 4.13 -9.06
C ASN A 468 -36.26 3.50 -9.57
N VAL A 469 -35.43 4.26 -10.28
CA VAL A 469 -34.06 3.85 -10.67
C VAL A 469 -33.08 4.82 -10.03
N VAL A 470 -31.99 4.33 -9.47
CA VAL A 470 -30.95 5.17 -8.87
C VAL A 470 -30.31 6.03 -9.96
N LYS A 471 -30.42 7.35 -9.79
CA LYS A 471 -29.94 8.34 -10.76
C LYS A 471 -28.41 8.44 -10.75
N LEU A 472 -27.83 8.27 -11.94
CA LEU A 472 -26.42 8.58 -12.19
C LEU A 472 -26.24 10.09 -12.31
N LEU A 473 -25.52 10.68 -11.36
CA LEU A 473 -25.21 12.11 -11.37
C LEU A 473 -23.99 12.41 -12.24
N GLY A 474 -23.08 11.45 -12.39
CA GLY A 474 -21.90 11.63 -13.23
C GLY A 474 -20.80 10.61 -13.03
N CYS A 475 -19.61 10.92 -13.53
CA CYS A 475 -18.44 10.05 -13.43
C CYS A 475 -17.13 10.84 -13.33
N CYS A 476 -16.06 10.18 -12.88
CA CYS A 476 -14.70 10.70 -12.92
C CYS A 476 -13.81 9.79 -13.77
N LEU A 477 -13.19 10.36 -14.81
CA LEU A 477 -12.38 9.64 -15.79
C LEU A 477 -10.86 9.81 -15.56
N GLU A 478 -10.46 10.61 -14.57
CA GLU A 478 -9.05 10.94 -14.27
C GLU A 478 -8.28 9.85 -13.49
N THR A 479 -8.88 8.66 -13.38
CA THR A 479 -8.37 7.53 -12.59
C THR A 479 -8.20 6.31 -13.49
N GLU A 480 -7.37 5.35 -13.07
CA GLU A 480 -7.06 4.16 -13.88
C GLU A 480 -8.29 3.34 -14.24
N VAL A 481 -9.24 3.18 -13.30
CA VAL A 481 -10.61 2.72 -13.58
C VAL A 481 -11.57 3.86 -13.21
N PRO A 482 -12.46 4.29 -14.12
CA PRO A 482 -13.40 5.36 -13.85
C PRO A 482 -14.25 5.18 -12.59
N LEU A 483 -14.59 6.29 -11.95
CA LEU A 483 -15.50 6.33 -10.80
C LEU A 483 -16.90 6.74 -11.24
N LEU A 484 -17.93 6.17 -10.62
CA LEU A 484 -19.33 6.53 -10.87
C LEU A 484 -19.90 7.25 -9.63
N VAL A 485 -20.69 8.29 -9.88
CA VAL A 485 -21.30 9.15 -8.85
C VAL A 485 -22.81 9.09 -9.01
N TYR A 486 -23.50 8.61 -7.98
CA TYR A 486 -24.94 8.45 -7.92
C TYR A 486 -25.55 9.34 -6.86
N GLU A 487 -26.87 9.53 -6.95
CA GLU A 487 -27.63 10.01 -5.81
C GLU A 487 -27.43 9.10 -4.61
N TYR A 488 -27.38 9.68 -3.40
CA TYR A 488 -27.34 8.89 -2.18
C TYR A 488 -28.76 8.51 -1.76
N VAL A 489 -29.03 7.21 -1.71
CA VAL A 489 -30.29 6.64 -1.20
C VAL A 489 -30.12 6.31 0.28
N THR A 490 -31.01 6.81 1.13
CA THR A 490 -30.76 7.00 2.56
C THR A 490 -30.87 5.74 3.42
N ASN A 491 -31.84 4.87 3.16
CA ASN A 491 -32.14 3.68 3.97
C ASN A 491 -31.40 2.41 3.50
N GLY A 492 -30.33 2.52 2.71
CA GLY A 492 -29.51 1.36 2.34
C GLY A 492 -30.24 0.37 1.42
N THR A 493 -29.92 -0.92 1.52
CA THR A 493 -30.41 -1.96 0.61
C THR A 493 -31.55 -2.78 1.19
N LEU A 494 -32.45 -3.28 0.34
CA LEU A 494 -33.53 -4.18 0.76
C LEU A 494 -32.98 -5.41 1.49
N PHE A 495 -31.86 -5.96 1.04
CA PHE A 495 -31.17 -7.09 1.69
C PHE A 495 -30.91 -6.85 3.19
N GLU A 496 -30.47 -5.64 3.56
CA GLU A 496 -30.18 -5.30 4.96
C GLU A 496 -31.46 -5.30 5.80
N HIS A 497 -32.56 -4.78 5.26
CA HIS A 497 -33.85 -4.70 5.96
C HIS A 497 -34.57 -6.04 6.14
N ILE A 498 -34.32 -7.00 5.24
CA ILE A 498 -34.99 -8.32 5.30
C ILE A 498 -34.14 -9.40 5.99
N HIS A 499 -32.86 -9.18 6.25
CA HIS A 499 -31.96 -10.21 6.81
C HIS A 499 -31.16 -9.81 8.04
N ASN A 500 -30.99 -8.52 8.37
CA ASN A 500 -30.26 -8.13 9.59
C ASN A 500 -31.22 -8.00 10.78
N ASN A 501 -30.94 -8.78 11.83
CA ASN A 501 -31.77 -8.95 13.02
C ASN A 501 -31.40 -7.95 14.14
N ASP A 502 -30.65 -6.89 13.84
CA ASP A 502 -30.14 -5.94 14.82
C ASP A 502 -31.22 -4.91 15.19
N ASN A 503 -32.22 -5.33 15.96
CA ASN A 503 -33.21 -4.50 16.67
C ASN A 503 -34.06 -3.50 15.84
N ALA A 504 -33.97 -3.51 14.50
CA ALA A 504 -34.85 -2.72 13.63
C ALA A 504 -36.21 -3.43 13.46
N PRO A 505 -37.33 -2.71 13.49
CA PRO A 505 -38.64 -3.31 13.23
C PRO A 505 -38.70 -3.87 11.82
N THR A 506 -39.10 -5.14 11.70
CA THR A 506 -39.32 -5.82 10.42
C THR A 506 -40.29 -5.04 9.54
N ILE A 507 -39.93 -4.82 8.28
CA ILE A 507 -40.79 -4.11 7.32
C ILE A 507 -42.18 -4.78 7.24
N PRO A 508 -43.30 -4.04 7.42
CA PRO A 508 -44.65 -4.58 7.29
C PRO A 508 -44.92 -5.16 5.91
N TRP A 509 -45.80 -6.18 5.84
CA TRP A 509 -46.13 -6.85 4.59
C TRP A 509 -46.58 -5.90 3.47
N GLU A 510 -47.43 -4.92 3.78
CA GLU A 510 -47.91 -3.93 2.80
C GLU A 510 -46.74 -3.16 2.15
N THR A 511 -45.74 -2.77 2.95
CA THR A 511 -44.54 -2.11 2.44
C THR A 511 -43.69 -3.06 1.59
N ARG A 512 -43.58 -4.34 1.96
CA ARG A 512 -42.89 -5.36 1.14
C ARG A 512 -43.57 -5.55 -0.21
N LEU A 513 -44.90 -5.61 -0.24
CA LEU A 513 -45.68 -5.72 -1.46
C LEU A 513 -45.53 -4.47 -2.33
N ARG A 514 -45.53 -3.27 -1.73
CA ARG A 514 -45.23 -2.02 -2.45
C ARG A 514 -43.85 -2.04 -3.08
N ILE A 515 -42.81 -2.45 -2.35
CA ILE A 515 -41.45 -2.59 -2.86
C ILE A 515 -41.40 -3.58 -4.04
N ALA A 516 -42.10 -4.72 -3.93
CA ALA A 516 -42.21 -5.69 -5.01
C ALA A 516 -42.88 -5.09 -6.26
N ALA A 517 -44.01 -4.40 -6.09
CA ALA A 517 -44.74 -3.78 -7.19
C ALA A 517 -43.91 -2.67 -7.88
N GLU A 518 -43.24 -1.81 -7.11
CA GLU A 518 -42.36 -0.77 -7.64
C GLU A 518 -41.17 -1.34 -8.40
N THR A 519 -40.53 -2.38 -7.86
CA THR A 519 -39.42 -3.08 -8.52
C THR A 519 -39.89 -3.77 -9.81
N ALA A 520 -41.04 -4.45 -9.78
CA ALA A 520 -41.62 -5.07 -10.97
C ALA A 520 -41.96 -4.04 -12.05
N GLY A 521 -42.47 -2.87 -11.64
CA GLY A 521 -42.74 -1.74 -12.53
C GLY A 521 -41.48 -1.24 -13.24
N VAL A 522 -40.35 -1.13 -12.53
CA VAL A 522 -39.06 -0.78 -13.12
C VAL A 522 -38.63 -1.81 -14.15
N LEU A 523 -38.64 -3.10 -13.80
CA LEU A 523 -38.21 -4.16 -14.73
C LEU A 523 -39.12 -4.23 -15.96
N SER A 524 -40.43 -4.05 -15.78
CA SER A 524 -41.37 -3.93 -16.90
C SER A 524 -41.05 -2.74 -17.80
N TYR A 525 -40.66 -1.60 -17.21
CA TYR A 525 -40.20 -0.44 -17.98
C TYR A 525 -38.92 -0.75 -18.75
N LEU A 526 -37.93 -1.41 -18.14
CA LEU A 526 -36.68 -1.77 -18.81
C LEU A 526 -36.90 -2.72 -19.99
N HIS A 527 -37.77 -3.71 -19.85
CA HIS A 527 -38.02 -4.71 -20.91
C HIS A 527 -38.88 -4.18 -22.05
N SER A 528 -39.89 -3.36 -21.76
CA SER A 528 -40.91 -2.99 -22.76
C SER A 528 -41.19 -1.49 -22.89
N GLY A 529 -40.81 -0.67 -21.91
CA GLY A 529 -41.09 0.77 -21.88
C GLY A 529 -39.93 1.66 -22.32
N ALA A 530 -38.69 1.15 -22.27
CA ALA A 530 -37.49 1.86 -22.71
C ALA A 530 -37.40 1.89 -24.25
N ALA A 531 -36.72 2.91 -24.80
CA ALA A 531 -36.57 3.06 -26.25
C ALA A 531 -35.81 1.90 -26.91
N THR A 532 -34.84 1.32 -26.19
CA THR A 532 -34.20 0.05 -26.52
C THR A 532 -34.44 -0.88 -25.33
N PRO A 533 -34.94 -2.11 -25.51
CA PRO A 533 -35.13 -3.04 -24.41
C PRO A 533 -33.82 -3.30 -23.65
N ILE A 534 -33.88 -3.31 -22.32
CA ILE A 534 -32.73 -3.48 -21.43
C ILE A 534 -32.99 -4.67 -20.51
N ILE A 535 -32.11 -5.68 -20.54
CA ILE A 535 -32.12 -6.78 -19.57
C ILE A 535 -31.12 -6.42 -18.45
N HIS A 536 -31.56 -6.44 -17.19
CA HIS A 536 -30.77 -6.02 -16.03
C HIS A 536 -29.72 -7.07 -15.63
N ARG A 537 -30.08 -8.36 -15.64
CA ARG A 537 -29.21 -9.54 -15.45
C ARG A 537 -28.61 -9.75 -14.05
N ASP A 538 -28.64 -8.74 -13.18
CA ASP A 538 -28.23 -8.88 -11.76
C ASP A 538 -29.30 -8.36 -10.78
N VAL A 539 -30.55 -8.79 -10.97
CA VAL A 539 -31.67 -8.46 -10.06
C VAL A 539 -31.53 -9.27 -8.76
N LYS A 540 -31.41 -8.57 -7.63
CA LYS A 540 -31.29 -9.15 -6.28
C LYS A 540 -31.64 -8.12 -5.21
N SER A 541 -31.93 -8.57 -3.99
CA SER A 541 -32.27 -7.70 -2.86
C SER A 541 -31.16 -6.70 -2.48
N SER A 542 -29.88 -6.99 -2.75
CA SER A 542 -28.78 -6.05 -2.51
C SER A 542 -28.68 -4.91 -3.54
N ASN A 543 -29.34 -5.04 -4.69
CA ASN A 543 -29.34 -4.05 -5.77
C ASN A 543 -30.65 -3.21 -5.81
N ILE A 544 -31.55 -3.44 -4.85
CA ILE A 544 -32.76 -2.66 -4.62
C ILE A 544 -32.50 -1.82 -3.37
N LEU A 545 -32.39 -0.50 -3.52
CA LEU A 545 -32.20 0.44 -2.42
C LEU A 545 -33.54 1.03 -1.97
N LEU A 546 -33.59 1.47 -0.72
CA LEU A 546 -34.79 2.06 -0.13
C LEU A 546 -34.50 3.50 0.32
N ASP A 547 -35.38 4.43 -0.01
CA ASP A 547 -35.30 5.80 0.52
C ASP A 547 -35.99 5.94 1.89
N ASP A 548 -36.06 7.17 2.42
CA ASP A 548 -36.67 7.47 3.73
C ASP A 548 -38.14 7.02 3.85
N ASN A 549 -38.85 6.92 2.72
CA ASN A 549 -40.25 6.49 2.64
C ASN A 549 -40.39 4.99 2.30
N PHE A 550 -39.29 4.24 2.31
CA PHE A 550 -39.21 2.85 1.83
C PHE A 550 -39.63 2.71 0.36
N THR A 551 -39.45 3.74 -0.46
CA THR A 551 -39.64 3.67 -1.90
C THR A 551 -38.46 2.90 -2.51
N ALA A 552 -38.76 1.92 -3.37
CA ALA A 552 -37.75 1.10 -4.00
C ALA A 552 -37.04 1.85 -5.13
N LYS A 553 -35.70 1.75 -5.18
CA LYS A 553 -34.86 2.21 -6.28
C LYS A 553 -33.92 1.11 -6.76
N VAL A 554 -34.05 0.69 -8.01
CA VAL A 554 -33.19 -0.32 -8.63
C VAL A 554 -31.84 0.29 -9.03
N SER A 555 -30.76 -0.45 -8.82
CA SER A 555 -29.38 -0.01 -9.04
C SER A 555 -28.49 -1.10 -9.65
N ASP A 556 -27.24 -0.74 -9.96
CA ASP A 556 -26.17 -1.61 -10.44
C ASP A 556 -26.42 -2.20 -11.84
N PHE A 557 -26.35 -1.32 -12.84
CA PHE A 557 -26.59 -1.66 -14.25
C PHE A 557 -25.31 -2.11 -14.99
N GLY A 558 -24.23 -2.40 -14.25
CA GLY A 558 -22.95 -2.78 -14.84
C GLY A 558 -23.00 -4.08 -15.67
N ALA A 559 -23.89 -5.02 -15.30
CA ALA A 559 -24.08 -6.29 -16.00
C ALA A 559 -25.15 -6.25 -17.11
N SER A 560 -25.91 -5.16 -17.19
CA SER A 560 -27.09 -5.03 -18.05
C SER A 560 -26.74 -5.11 -19.54
N LYS A 561 -27.72 -5.44 -20.39
CA LYS A 561 -27.54 -5.48 -21.85
C LYS A 561 -28.68 -4.80 -22.57
N LEU A 562 -28.32 -3.97 -23.54
CA LEU A 562 -29.23 -3.44 -24.56
C LEU A 562 -29.51 -4.53 -25.58
N VAL A 563 -30.78 -4.79 -25.86
CA VAL A 563 -31.24 -5.78 -26.82
C VAL A 563 -31.59 -5.07 -28.14
N PRO A 564 -30.93 -5.38 -29.26
CA PRO A 564 -31.30 -4.85 -30.57
C PRO A 564 -32.74 -5.25 -30.93
N MET A 565 -33.48 -4.36 -31.61
CA MET A 565 -34.92 -4.58 -31.92
C MET A 565 -35.20 -5.86 -32.73
N ASP A 566 -34.23 -6.39 -33.47
CA ASP A 566 -34.39 -7.57 -34.34
C ASP A 566 -34.04 -8.91 -33.66
N VAL A 567 -33.70 -8.90 -32.36
CA VAL A 567 -33.20 -10.08 -31.65
C VAL A 567 -33.92 -10.28 -30.33
N THR A 568 -34.60 -11.42 -30.15
CA THR A 568 -35.32 -11.75 -28.90
C THR A 568 -34.46 -12.48 -27.87
N GLN A 569 -33.32 -13.04 -28.27
CA GLN A 569 -32.41 -13.81 -27.42
C GLN A 569 -30.95 -13.45 -27.70
N LEU A 570 -30.17 -13.20 -26.66
CA LEU A 570 -28.75 -12.85 -26.79
C LEU A 570 -27.87 -14.01 -26.34
N SER A 571 -27.01 -14.51 -27.22
CA SER A 571 -25.93 -15.42 -26.82
C SER A 571 -24.78 -14.61 -26.21
N THR A 572 -24.54 -14.79 -24.91
CA THR A 572 -23.51 -14.05 -24.16
C THR A 572 -22.94 -14.92 -23.05
N MET A 573 -21.69 -14.66 -22.61
CA MET A 573 -21.10 -15.36 -21.45
C MET A 573 -22.04 -15.31 -20.25
N VAL A 574 -22.11 -16.34 -19.42
CA VAL A 574 -23.00 -16.35 -18.25
C VAL A 574 -22.49 -15.39 -17.17
N GLN A 575 -23.35 -14.49 -16.67
CA GLN A 575 -23.05 -13.57 -15.56
C GLN A 575 -24.32 -13.37 -14.73
N GLY A 576 -24.16 -13.26 -13.41
CA GLY A 576 -25.23 -13.00 -12.45
C GLY A 576 -24.83 -13.48 -11.05
N THR A 577 -25.72 -13.32 -10.08
CA THR A 577 -25.46 -13.69 -8.68
C THR A 577 -25.97 -15.11 -8.37
N LEU A 578 -25.14 -15.92 -7.69
CA LEU A 578 -25.51 -17.27 -7.25
C LEU A 578 -26.78 -17.23 -6.39
N GLY A 579 -27.74 -18.11 -6.71
CA GLY A 579 -29.06 -18.15 -6.07
C GLY A 579 -30.15 -17.40 -6.83
N TYR A 580 -29.79 -16.32 -7.54
CA TYR A 580 -30.71 -15.54 -8.39
C TYR A 580 -30.62 -15.92 -9.86
N LEU A 581 -29.48 -16.47 -10.28
CA LEU A 581 -29.20 -16.78 -11.67
C LEU A 581 -30.24 -17.76 -12.27
N ASP A 582 -30.80 -17.38 -13.41
CA ASP A 582 -31.74 -18.18 -14.18
C ASP A 582 -31.11 -19.52 -14.62
N PRO A 583 -31.69 -20.67 -14.23
CA PRO A 583 -31.17 -21.99 -14.57
C PRO A 583 -31.22 -22.29 -16.07
N GLU A 584 -32.16 -21.73 -16.83
CA GLU A 584 -32.20 -21.90 -18.28
C GLU A 584 -31.05 -21.15 -18.94
N TYR A 585 -30.88 -19.88 -18.61
CA TYR A 585 -29.75 -19.07 -19.07
C TYR A 585 -28.39 -19.69 -18.71
N LEU A 586 -28.24 -20.22 -17.49
CA LEU A 586 -27.02 -20.90 -17.07
C LEU A 586 -26.69 -22.10 -17.96
N HIS A 587 -27.69 -22.87 -18.40
CA HIS A 587 -27.47 -24.06 -19.23
C HIS A 587 -27.36 -23.74 -20.73
N THR A 588 -28.14 -22.79 -21.25
CA THR A 588 -28.23 -22.50 -22.68
C THR A 588 -27.29 -21.38 -23.12
N SER A 589 -26.79 -20.56 -22.19
CA SER A 589 -26.11 -19.29 -22.46
C SER A 589 -26.94 -18.30 -23.29
N GLN A 590 -28.26 -18.49 -23.35
CA GLN A 590 -29.21 -17.60 -24.01
C GLN A 590 -29.86 -16.68 -22.98
N LEU A 591 -29.54 -15.39 -23.06
CA LEU A 591 -30.09 -14.37 -22.20
C LEU A 591 -31.40 -13.84 -22.80
N THR A 592 -32.45 -13.79 -21.99
CA THR A 592 -33.76 -13.22 -22.35
C THR A 592 -34.31 -12.35 -21.22
N GLU A 593 -35.34 -11.55 -21.49
CA GLU A 593 -36.07 -10.81 -20.45
C GLU A 593 -36.63 -11.73 -19.35
N LYS A 594 -36.89 -13.01 -19.67
CA LYS A 594 -37.39 -14.01 -18.72
C LYS A 594 -36.33 -14.39 -17.67
N SER A 595 -35.06 -14.10 -17.90
CA SER A 595 -34.00 -14.31 -16.92
C SER A 595 -34.09 -13.32 -15.74
N ASP A 596 -34.51 -12.08 -16.02
CA ASP A 596 -34.83 -11.09 -14.97
C ASP A 596 -36.11 -11.48 -14.21
N VAL A 597 -37.10 -12.06 -14.91
CA VAL A 597 -38.34 -12.57 -14.28
C VAL A 597 -38.03 -13.64 -13.25
N TYR A 598 -37.13 -14.59 -13.57
CA TYR A 598 -36.70 -15.62 -12.62
C TYR A 598 -36.02 -14.99 -11.40
N SER A 599 -35.06 -14.10 -11.64
CA SER A 599 -34.31 -13.40 -10.60
C SER A 599 -35.23 -12.59 -9.68
N PHE A 600 -36.23 -11.92 -10.24
CA PHE A 600 -37.28 -11.21 -9.50
C PHE A 600 -38.18 -12.18 -8.70
N GLY A 601 -38.50 -13.35 -9.25
CA GLY A 601 -39.19 -14.41 -8.52
C GLY A 601 -38.45 -14.84 -7.25
N VAL A 602 -37.11 -14.86 -7.28
CA VAL A 602 -36.29 -15.12 -6.09
C VAL A 602 -36.44 -13.99 -5.06
N VAL A 603 -36.44 -12.73 -5.51
CA VAL A 603 -36.67 -11.56 -4.64
C VAL A 603 -38.05 -11.61 -3.98
N LEU A 604 -39.11 -12.04 -4.69
CA LEU A 604 -40.43 -12.25 -4.09
C LEU A 604 -40.37 -13.27 -2.94
N VAL A 605 -39.70 -14.40 -3.15
CA VAL A 605 -39.54 -15.42 -2.10
C VAL A 605 -38.73 -14.88 -0.91
N GLU A 606 -37.70 -14.07 -1.13
CA GLU A 606 -36.98 -13.40 -0.04
C GLU A 606 -37.88 -12.45 0.74
N LEU A 607 -38.65 -11.61 0.07
CA LEU A 607 -39.58 -10.66 0.69
C LEU A 607 -40.64 -11.38 1.55
N MET A 608 -41.12 -12.54 1.11
CA MET A 608 -42.11 -13.33 1.83
C MET A 608 -41.54 -14.04 3.07
N THR A 609 -40.29 -14.47 2.99
CA THR A 609 -39.71 -15.39 4.00
C THR A 609 -38.73 -14.73 4.95
N GLY A 610 -38.18 -13.55 4.60
CA GLY A 610 -37.09 -12.91 5.35
C GLY A 610 -35.78 -13.74 5.36
N LYS A 611 -35.71 -14.82 4.57
CA LYS A 611 -34.61 -15.79 4.61
C LYS A 611 -33.63 -15.52 3.48
N LYS A 612 -32.33 -15.66 3.76
CA LYS A 612 -31.27 -15.58 2.74
C LYS A 612 -31.44 -16.68 1.68
N VAL A 613 -31.20 -16.35 0.40
CA VAL A 613 -31.38 -17.26 -0.76
C VAL A 613 -30.51 -18.50 -0.69
N VAL A 614 -29.26 -18.34 -0.24
CA VAL A 614 -28.30 -19.42 -0.02
C VAL A 614 -27.78 -19.32 1.42
N SER A 615 -27.89 -20.41 2.18
CA SER A 615 -27.33 -20.52 3.53
C SER A 615 -26.79 -21.93 3.73
N PHE A 616 -25.51 -22.03 4.05
CA PHE A 616 -24.84 -23.31 4.32
C PHE A 616 -25.12 -23.85 5.72
N ASP A 617 -25.72 -23.04 6.59
CA ASP A 617 -26.12 -23.40 7.95
C ASP A 617 -27.41 -24.25 7.99
N ARG A 618 -28.15 -24.30 6.87
CA ARG A 618 -29.36 -25.12 6.72
C ARG A 618 -29.03 -26.54 6.25
N PRO A 619 -29.92 -27.52 6.52
CA PRO A 619 -29.84 -28.86 5.91
C PRO A 619 -29.66 -28.78 4.39
N GLU A 620 -29.00 -29.79 3.81
CA GLU A 620 -28.62 -29.76 2.39
C GLU A 620 -29.82 -29.54 1.45
N GLU A 621 -30.97 -30.09 1.82
CA GLU A 621 -32.24 -29.98 1.12
C GLU A 621 -32.82 -28.55 1.13
N GLU A 622 -32.45 -27.74 2.14
CA GLU A 622 -32.95 -26.39 2.40
C GLU A 622 -31.94 -25.28 2.07
N ARG A 623 -30.73 -25.64 1.64
CA ARG A 623 -29.66 -24.68 1.29
C ARG A 623 -30.08 -23.68 0.22
N SER A 624 -30.89 -24.13 -0.74
CA SER A 624 -31.54 -23.29 -1.75
C SER A 624 -32.93 -22.90 -1.29
N LEU A 625 -33.11 -21.61 -0.98
CA LEU A 625 -34.41 -21.08 -0.57
C LEU A 625 -35.49 -21.34 -1.62
N VAL A 626 -35.17 -21.17 -2.91
CA VAL A 626 -36.08 -21.42 -4.03
C VAL A 626 -36.56 -22.86 -4.03
N ARG A 627 -35.64 -23.83 -3.89
CA ARG A 627 -35.99 -25.25 -3.87
C ARG A 627 -36.89 -25.59 -2.68
N HIS A 628 -36.54 -25.08 -1.50
CA HIS A 628 -37.32 -25.27 -0.28
C HIS A 628 -38.73 -24.67 -0.39
N PHE A 629 -38.83 -23.43 -0.88
CA PHE A 629 -40.10 -22.74 -1.11
C PHE A 629 -41.01 -23.50 -2.08
N LEU A 630 -40.49 -23.91 -3.24
CA LEU A 630 -41.27 -24.66 -4.23
C LEU A 630 -41.72 -26.04 -3.71
N PHE A 631 -40.92 -26.66 -2.84
CA PHE A 631 -41.27 -27.94 -2.21
C PHE A 631 -42.45 -27.76 -1.23
N SER A 632 -42.38 -26.78 -0.33
CA SER A 632 -43.45 -26.56 0.66
C SER A 632 -44.73 -26.00 0.04
N LEU A 633 -44.63 -25.22 -1.04
CA LEU A 633 -45.81 -24.77 -1.78
C LEU A 633 -46.55 -25.97 -2.41
N LYS A 634 -45.84 -26.97 -2.95
CA LYS A 634 -46.45 -28.23 -3.43
C LYS A 634 -47.06 -29.06 -2.30
N GLY A 635 -46.46 -29.03 -1.11
CA GLY A 635 -46.95 -29.72 0.09
C GLY A 635 -48.12 -29.03 0.78
N GLY A 636 -48.56 -27.85 0.33
CA GLY A 636 -49.62 -27.06 0.96
C GLY A 636 -49.20 -26.34 2.25
N SER A 637 -47.89 -26.27 2.55
CA SER A 637 -47.36 -25.75 3.80
C SER A 637 -46.57 -24.44 3.65
N VAL A 638 -46.90 -23.61 2.63
CA VAL A 638 -46.15 -22.37 2.33
C VAL A 638 -46.05 -21.42 3.53
N PHE A 639 -47.09 -21.39 4.38
CA PHE A 639 -47.16 -20.55 5.58
C PHE A 639 -46.14 -20.94 6.66
N GLU A 640 -45.59 -22.16 6.62
CA GLU A 640 -44.54 -22.60 7.56
C GLU A 640 -43.16 -22.00 7.21
N ILE A 641 -42.96 -21.57 5.96
CA ILE A 641 -41.70 -20.95 5.54
C ILE A 641 -41.71 -19.44 5.75
N LEU A 642 -42.90 -18.82 5.75
CA LEU A 642 -43.07 -17.38 5.91
C LEU A 642 -42.51 -16.88 7.26
N GLU A 643 -42.13 -15.61 7.28
CA GLU A 643 -41.58 -15.00 8.48
C GLU A 643 -42.64 -14.88 9.59
N ASN A 644 -42.23 -15.20 10.82
CA ASN A 644 -43.14 -15.24 11.95
C ASN A 644 -43.58 -13.83 12.36
N GLY A 645 -44.89 -13.59 12.46
CA GLY A 645 -45.45 -12.27 12.76
C GLY A 645 -45.76 -11.38 11.54
N THR A 646 -45.44 -11.82 10.33
CA THR A 646 -45.81 -11.10 9.08
C THR A 646 -47.18 -11.54 8.56
N VAL A 647 -47.65 -12.73 8.93
CA VAL A 647 -48.92 -13.32 8.49
C VAL A 647 -50.03 -12.99 9.50
N ASN A 648 -51.14 -12.43 9.02
CA ASN A 648 -52.40 -12.29 9.75
C ASN A 648 -53.55 -12.82 8.87
N ASP A 649 -54.75 -12.95 9.43
CA ASP A 649 -55.89 -13.47 8.66
C ASP A 649 -56.27 -12.56 7.48
N ASP A 650 -55.97 -11.26 7.57
CA ASP A 650 -56.29 -10.26 6.54
C ASP A 650 -55.37 -10.33 5.31
N ASN A 651 -54.10 -10.73 5.47
CA ASN A 651 -53.12 -10.77 4.39
C ASN A 651 -52.83 -12.18 3.83
N LYS A 652 -53.47 -13.20 4.40
CA LYS A 652 -53.21 -14.61 4.09
C LYS A 652 -53.49 -14.97 2.64
N ASP A 653 -54.62 -14.50 2.10
CA ASP A 653 -55.00 -14.77 0.71
C ASP A 653 -54.10 -14.01 -0.27
N GLU A 654 -53.80 -12.75 0.02
CA GLU A 654 -52.86 -11.93 -0.76
C GLU A 654 -51.47 -12.57 -0.81
N MET A 655 -50.93 -13.00 0.33
CA MET A 655 -49.66 -13.73 0.39
C MET A 655 -49.70 -15.02 -0.44
N ARG A 656 -50.83 -15.74 -0.45
CA ARG A 656 -50.97 -16.96 -1.26
C ARG A 656 -50.93 -16.64 -2.76
N GLU A 657 -51.59 -15.58 -3.20
CA GLU A 657 -51.55 -15.15 -4.60
C GLU A 657 -50.13 -14.68 -5.01
N VAL A 658 -49.42 -13.96 -4.14
CA VAL A 658 -48.00 -13.61 -4.36
C VAL A 658 -47.12 -14.87 -4.42
N ALA A 659 -47.38 -15.88 -3.58
CA ALA A 659 -46.65 -17.15 -3.62
C ALA A 659 -46.82 -17.88 -4.95
N GLU A 660 -48.05 -17.91 -5.48
CA GLU A 660 -48.36 -18.51 -6.78
C GLU A 660 -47.76 -17.73 -7.94
N LEU A 661 -47.72 -16.40 -7.86
CA LEU A 661 -47.01 -15.56 -8.82
C LEU A 661 -45.50 -15.87 -8.80
N ALA A 662 -44.88 -15.91 -7.62
CA ALA A 662 -43.47 -16.28 -7.46
C ALA A 662 -43.18 -17.68 -8.04
N ARG A 663 -44.06 -18.66 -7.80
CA ARG A 663 -43.95 -20.02 -8.38
C ARG A 663 -43.94 -19.98 -9.91
N ARG A 664 -44.77 -19.15 -10.54
CA ARG A 664 -44.79 -18.99 -12.00
C ARG A 664 -43.52 -18.32 -12.53
N CYS A 665 -43.01 -17.30 -11.84
CA CYS A 665 -41.73 -16.66 -12.18
C CYS A 665 -40.53 -17.63 -12.09
N LEU A 666 -40.57 -18.58 -11.15
CA LEU A 666 -39.49 -19.52 -10.86
C LEU A 666 -39.54 -20.82 -11.71
N ARG A 667 -40.36 -20.88 -12.77
CA ARG A 667 -40.36 -22.03 -13.68
C ARG A 667 -39.02 -22.19 -14.37
N VAL A 668 -38.59 -23.43 -14.59
CA VAL A 668 -37.28 -23.71 -15.23
C VAL A 668 -37.27 -23.22 -16.68
N LYS A 669 -38.34 -23.45 -17.45
CA LYS A 669 -38.46 -22.95 -18.82
C LYS A 669 -38.97 -21.51 -18.83
N GLY A 670 -38.25 -20.61 -19.48
CA GLY A 670 -38.56 -19.18 -19.55
C GLY A 670 -39.84 -18.86 -20.32
N GLU A 671 -40.19 -19.67 -21.32
CA GLU A 671 -41.44 -19.54 -22.09
C GLU A 671 -42.69 -19.68 -21.20
N GLU A 672 -42.60 -20.48 -20.14
CA GLU A 672 -43.71 -20.71 -19.20
C GLU A 672 -43.82 -19.63 -18.11
N ARG A 673 -42.82 -18.75 -17.99
CA ARG A 673 -42.82 -17.63 -17.04
C ARG A 673 -43.71 -16.51 -17.57
N PRO A 674 -44.38 -15.73 -16.72
CA PRO A 674 -45.02 -14.49 -17.15
C PRO A 674 -43.98 -13.47 -17.65
N THR A 675 -44.43 -12.44 -18.35
CA THR A 675 -43.64 -11.24 -18.66
C THR A 675 -43.56 -10.33 -17.44
N MET A 676 -42.54 -9.47 -17.32
CA MET A 676 -42.48 -8.52 -16.21
C MET A 676 -43.66 -7.53 -16.20
N LYS A 677 -44.26 -7.26 -17.37
CA LYS A 677 -45.49 -6.47 -17.48
C LYS A 677 -46.66 -7.15 -16.80
N GLU A 678 -46.88 -8.44 -17.04
CA GLU A 678 -47.92 -9.22 -16.36
C GLU A 678 -47.67 -9.28 -14.85
N VAL A 679 -46.43 -9.57 -14.44
CA VAL A 679 -46.03 -9.60 -13.03
C VAL A 679 -46.30 -8.25 -12.34
N ALA A 680 -45.93 -7.13 -12.97
CA ALA A 680 -46.16 -5.79 -12.42
C ALA A 680 -47.67 -5.46 -12.31
N MET A 681 -48.46 -5.82 -13.32
CA MET A 681 -49.92 -5.62 -13.29
C MET A 681 -50.59 -6.43 -12.17
N GLU A 682 -50.19 -7.69 -12.00
CA GLU A 682 -50.75 -8.55 -10.94
C GLU A 682 -50.40 -8.04 -9.53
N LEU A 683 -49.14 -7.67 -9.29
CA LEU A 683 -48.71 -7.12 -7.99
C LEU A 683 -49.39 -5.79 -7.65
N GLU A 684 -49.53 -4.89 -8.64
CA GLU A 684 -50.24 -3.63 -8.44
C GLU A 684 -51.75 -3.86 -8.23
N GLY A 685 -52.32 -4.89 -8.85
CA GLY A 685 -53.69 -5.34 -8.61
C GLY A 685 -53.92 -5.79 -7.16
N LEU A 686 -53.05 -6.67 -6.65
CA LEU A 686 -53.09 -7.14 -5.25
C LEU A 686 -52.99 -5.97 -4.26
N ARG A 687 -52.06 -5.05 -4.50
CA ARG A 687 -51.88 -3.84 -3.69
C ARG A 687 -53.13 -2.95 -3.65
N ARG A 688 -53.84 -2.77 -4.77
CA ARG A 688 -55.04 -1.91 -4.85
C ARG A 688 -56.28 -2.54 -4.21
N MET A 689 -56.39 -3.87 -4.21
CA MET A 689 -57.46 -4.57 -3.51
C MET A 689 -57.44 -4.29 -2.00
N ASN A 690 -56.24 -4.10 -1.43
CA ASN A 690 -56.06 -3.78 -0.02
C ASN A 690 -56.54 -2.34 0.32
N LYS A 691 -56.28 -1.35 -0.55
CA LYS A 691 -56.77 0.03 -0.36
C LYS A 691 -58.30 0.14 -0.36
N HIS A 692 -58.98 -0.59 -1.26
CA HIS A 692 -60.45 -0.55 -1.33
C HIS A 692 -61.17 -1.21 -0.14
N LEU A 693 -60.48 -2.04 0.66
CA LEU A 693 -61.05 -2.55 1.92
C LEU A 693 -61.02 -1.51 3.06
N TRP A 694 -60.08 -0.56 3.01
CA TRP A 694 -59.84 0.43 4.08
C TRP A 694 -60.51 1.78 3.78
N ASP A 695 -60.75 2.10 2.50
CA ASP A 695 -61.44 3.34 2.07
C ASP A 695 -62.98 3.32 2.27
N ASN A 696 -63.56 2.22 2.77
CA ASN A 696 -64.98 2.19 3.17
C ASN A 696 -65.22 2.77 4.58
N VAL A 697 -64.20 3.30 5.24
CA VAL A 697 -64.31 4.02 6.52
C VAL A 697 -63.48 5.31 6.48
N GLU A 698 -63.79 6.20 5.55
CA GLU A 698 -63.86 7.66 5.73
C GLU A 698 -63.88 8.33 4.36
N VAL A 699 -65.06 8.86 4.00
CA VAL A 699 -65.17 9.84 2.93
C VAL A 699 -64.48 11.11 3.41
N ASN A 700 -63.37 11.50 2.79
CA ASN A 700 -63.06 12.91 2.68
C ASN A 700 -62.42 13.25 1.32
N ILE A 701 -63.05 14.24 0.69
CA ILE A 701 -62.79 14.75 -0.64
C ILE A 701 -61.66 15.77 -0.50
N GLU A 702 -60.43 15.45 -0.91
CA GLU A 702 -59.37 16.45 -1.13
C GLU A 702 -58.18 15.85 -1.90
N GLU A 703 -58.38 15.42 -3.14
CA GLU A 703 -57.26 15.19 -4.06
C GLU A 703 -57.66 15.42 -5.54
N THR A 704 -58.16 16.62 -5.82
CA THR A 704 -58.27 17.17 -7.20
C THR A 704 -57.67 18.57 -7.34
N GLU A 705 -56.77 18.98 -6.44
CA GLU A 705 -55.98 20.20 -6.61
C GLU A 705 -54.51 19.94 -6.30
N HIS A 706 -53.77 19.33 -7.23
CA HIS A 706 -52.34 19.60 -7.43
C HIS A 706 -51.82 19.08 -8.78
N LEU A 707 -52.62 19.23 -9.84
CA LEU A 707 -52.11 19.30 -11.21
C LEU A 707 -52.04 20.78 -11.58
N LEU A 708 -50.91 21.41 -11.20
CA LEU A 708 -50.32 22.68 -11.67
C LEU A 708 -49.58 23.36 -10.50
N SER A 709 -48.38 22.88 -10.22
CA SER A 709 -47.35 23.69 -9.56
C SER A 709 -46.01 23.35 -10.20
N GLU A 710 -45.66 24.11 -11.24
CA GLU A 710 -44.26 24.32 -11.60
C GLU A 710 -43.60 25.05 -10.42
N THR A 711 -42.78 24.34 -9.66
CA THR A 711 -41.84 24.99 -8.74
C THR A 711 -40.58 25.35 -9.53
N SER A 712 -40.60 26.56 -10.09
CA SER A 712 -39.42 27.22 -10.61
C SER A 712 -38.51 27.65 -9.46
N TYR A 713 -37.35 27.00 -9.31
CA TYR A 713 -36.26 27.57 -8.50
C TYR A 713 -35.56 28.66 -9.30
N ALA A 714 -36.05 29.89 -9.17
CA ALA A 714 -35.36 31.08 -9.63
C ALA A 714 -34.10 31.32 -8.77
N CYS A 715 -32.93 31.27 -9.41
CA CYS A 715 -31.69 31.74 -8.82
C CYS A 715 -31.62 33.27 -8.91
N ASN A 716 -31.58 33.94 -7.77
CA ASN A 716 -31.32 35.38 -7.68
C ASN A 716 -29.91 35.69 -8.16
N TYR A 717 -29.80 36.57 -9.16
CA TYR A 717 -28.61 37.39 -9.38
C TYR A 717 -29.04 38.84 -9.52
N GLY A 718 -28.47 39.72 -8.71
CA GLY A 718 -28.78 41.15 -8.69
C GLY A 718 -28.31 41.87 -9.95
N ASP A 719 -29.18 42.78 -10.38
CA ASP A 719 -29.05 43.96 -11.26
C ASP A 719 -27.73 44.23 -12.00
N VAL A 720 -27.80 44.53 -13.30
CA VAL A 720 -28.02 45.91 -13.81
C VAL A 720 -28.22 45.91 -15.35
N SER A 721 -29.17 46.75 -15.78
CA SER A 721 -29.37 47.38 -17.10
C SER A 721 -30.26 46.71 -18.16
N ASN A 722 -31.53 47.13 -18.13
CA ASN A 722 -32.33 47.73 -19.22
C ASN A 722 -32.07 47.28 -20.67
N SER A 723 -33.06 46.61 -21.27
CA SER A 723 -33.98 47.30 -22.21
C SER A 723 -35.07 46.35 -22.73
N THR A 724 -36.31 46.62 -22.31
CA THR A 724 -37.57 46.69 -23.07
C THR A 724 -37.87 45.78 -24.28
N ALA A 725 -39.15 45.37 -24.27
CA ALA A 725 -40.07 45.02 -25.37
C ALA A 725 -40.13 43.53 -25.72
N ALA A 726 -41.15 42.76 -25.30
CA ALA A 726 -42.60 42.82 -25.57
C ALA A 726 -43.02 41.70 -26.56
N TYR A 727 -43.83 40.78 -26.04
CA TYR A 727 -45.02 40.13 -26.64
C TYR A 727 -45.01 39.80 -28.15
N ASN A 728 -45.17 38.52 -28.52
CA ASN A 728 -46.50 37.90 -28.73
C ASN A 728 -46.41 36.50 -29.41
N SER A 729 -47.03 35.53 -28.73
CA SER A 729 -48.12 34.64 -29.18
C SER A 729 -48.14 34.01 -30.60
N MET A 730 -48.38 32.69 -30.53
CA MET A 730 -49.29 31.86 -31.35
C MET A 730 -48.81 31.20 -32.65
N LYS A 731 -48.89 29.85 -32.58
CA LYS A 731 -49.49 28.90 -33.53
C LYS A 731 -49.14 29.05 -35.01
N ASP A 732 -48.61 27.97 -35.58
CA ASP A 732 -49.35 27.25 -36.62
C ASP A 732 -48.90 25.81 -36.78
N HIS A 733 -49.89 24.93 -36.91
CA HIS A 733 -49.75 23.59 -37.46
C HIS A 733 -49.63 23.69 -38.99
N ALA A 734 -48.79 22.87 -39.61
CA ALA A 734 -49.02 22.44 -40.99
C ALA A 734 -48.43 21.04 -41.24
N LEU A 735 -49.24 20.28 -41.98
CA LEU A 735 -49.13 18.88 -42.39
C LEU A 735 -48.33 18.74 -43.70
N VAL A 736 -47.80 17.51 -43.90
CA VAL A 736 -47.70 16.76 -45.18
C VAL A 736 -46.61 17.16 -46.19
N SER A 737 -45.67 16.25 -46.49
CA SER A 737 -45.76 15.29 -47.62
C SER A 737 -44.44 14.54 -47.88
N PHE A 738 -44.61 13.30 -48.31
CA PHE A 738 -43.66 12.42 -49.00
C PHE A 738 -43.25 13.00 -50.37
N ASP A 739 -41.99 12.79 -50.79
CA ASP A 739 -41.70 12.03 -52.03
C ASP A 739 -40.22 11.62 -52.17
N GLY A 740 -40.00 10.44 -52.78
CA GLY A 740 -39.09 10.31 -53.91
C GLY A 740 -37.59 10.08 -53.72
N GLY A 741 -37.21 8.81 -53.50
CA GLY A 741 -36.24 8.03 -54.31
C GLY A 741 -34.79 8.52 -54.52
N HIS A 742 -33.81 7.62 -54.32
CA HIS A 742 -32.95 7.09 -55.40
C HIS A 742 -32.08 5.91 -54.92
N THR A 743 -31.77 5.07 -55.89
CA THR A 743 -31.25 3.70 -55.88
C THR A 743 -29.77 3.50 -55.51
N MET A 744 -29.54 2.30 -54.96
CA MET A 744 -28.30 1.51 -54.85
C MET A 744 -27.26 1.64 -55.99
N THR A 745 -25.98 1.54 -55.63
CA THR A 745 -25.04 0.63 -56.32
C THR A 745 -23.86 0.23 -55.41
N LEU A 746 -23.58 -1.08 -55.43
CA LEU A 746 -22.53 -1.82 -54.75
C LEU A 746 -21.15 -1.59 -55.40
N PHE A 747 -20.06 -1.70 -54.63
CA PHE A 747 -18.83 -2.37 -55.09
C PHE A 747 -18.02 -2.92 -53.89
N GLU A 748 -17.63 -4.18 -54.03
CA GLU A 748 -16.84 -5.03 -53.14
C GLU A 748 -15.30 -4.86 -53.32
N PRO A 749 -14.45 -5.57 -52.55
CA PRO A 749 -13.09 -5.15 -52.18
C PRO A 749 -11.93 -5.81 -52.96
N SER A 750 -10.73 -5.23 -52.86
CA SER A 750 -9.40 -5.83 -53.11
C SER A 750 -8.33 -4.81 -52.64
N THR A 751 -7.13 -5.10 -52.15
CA THR A 751 -6.28 -6.30 -52.14
C THR A 751 -5.15 -6.13 -51.12
N THR A 752 -4.78 -7.25 -50.52
CA THR A 752 -3.47 -7.70 -49.99
C THR A 752 -2.19 -6.90 -50.28
N GLN A 753 -1.32 -6.78 -49.26
CA GLN A 753 0.13 -6.95 -49.44
C GLN A 753 0.81 -7.53 -48.17
N LYS A 754 1.37 -8.73 -48.33
CA LYS A 754 2.37 -9.39 -47.45
C LYS A 754 3.75 -8.77 -47.68
N TRP A 755 4.60 -8.75 -46.66
CA TRP A 755 6.02 -9.13 -46.76
C TRP A 755 6.48 -9.79 -45.45
N GLN A 756 7.14 -10.94 -45.59
CA GLN A 756 7.87 -11.68 -44.54
C GLN A 756 9.34 -11.24 -44.58
N GLU A 757 9.99 -11.21 -43.41
CA GLU A 757 11.18 -12.02 -43.09
C GLU A 757 11.24 -12.25 -41.58
#